data_AF-A0A2S8FEP4-F1
#
_entry.id   AF-A0A2S8FEP4-F1
#
_cell.length_a   1.000
_cell.length_b   1.000
_cell.length_c   1.000
_cell.angle_alpha   90.00
_cell.angle_beta   90.00
_cell.angle_gamma   90.00
#
_symmetry.space_group_name_H-M   'P 1'
#
loop_
_entity.id
_entity.type
_entity.pdbx_description
1 polymer ?
#
loop_
_entity_poly.entity_id
_entity_poly.type
_entity_poly.pdbx_seq_one_letter_code
_entity_poly.pdbx_strand_id
1 'polypeptide(L)'
;MPFRRTRSPLFSLILWGACLTAWLVFGNSPASAETGNFHQLPMAPDKPDHGLILSIDSRWIDGSGYRPIRVTVGTANGRPAPADRRVKVTLQPSEYNMSAALPAVTKEIELPQGKAIATEIILVPQQTIWYGMSVGVTEDGRKLSELSNPHLTSFMSSYNYTMTEAYPATIVFHRNAPDRSQRSSWVLDQANKLDSGEEVVAFPDLRILFNEQALPGSTPLKSHFTGSPYQAISALSYLTRSDVLPLSEIPDDWLGLSSADLLVFELEDLQSLQNTAPKKLIAVRDWVLAGGNLLVWNAGDEGPRKIDPLFSKAKRAGENAWEEYTIDAYQTHDLGVLRTLRHPRSSYGINAATDYSALAIQDGKLVETGNRNNGNAPTAEKPLNFVARELGYGKVLLVKEDPFPGNVTTWERMFGAFGGGRLAWFERHGMSRVRENLGFWDFLVPGVGVAPVTTFEVLITLFVIVIGPVNYFVLRAMSRLNLLIITVPAGAFLITALLMLYAVLSDGFSTQTRIRSVTRLDQQSGLGSSWSRQAYYSGLASSSGLSFPTDTAIYEYEQFPTTENFGQKKIAWDKQQVLSGGYFRSRVTQQFLVVRPYETERHLEIDTSGDGISVTNKLGTKIEALLVVDDAGKPHFTSNLNADASSKLQLDHPDAANRIRAMINEAGLGVPVGFDRHMYRRMNQRRYYARYINMPEQHQADPNFSHALMERQLQDQLVKAFQAFGPRSYVAIVERFPETPIGIDAPLGEKSLEVIQATW
;
A
#
# COMPACT_ATOMS: atom_id res chain seq x y z
N MET A 1 -2.13 10.39 70.48
CA MET A 1 -1.17 9.27 70.62
C MET A 1 -0.99 8.59 69.27
N PRO A 2 0.23 8.47 68.72
CA PRO A 2 0.46 7.87 67.43
C PRO A 2 0.78 6.37 67.56
N PHE A 3 0.24 5.55 66.66
CA PHE A 3 0.76 4.20 66.41
C PHE A 3 1.23 4.13 64.96
N ARG A 4 2.56 4.23 64.79
CA ARG A 4 3.28 3.89 63.56
C ARG A 4 3.09 2.40 63.27
N ARG A 5 2.47 2.04 62.14
CA ARG A 5 2.68 0.72 61.51
C ARG A 5 3.87 0.83 60.58
N THR A 6 5.01 0.34 61.06
CA THR A 6 6.21 0.06 60.28
C THR A 6 5.87 -0.97 59.20
N ARG A 7 5.86 -0.56 57.93
CA ARG A 7 5.91 -1.50 56.79
C ARG A 7 7.26 -2.21 56.84
N SER A 8 7.27 -3.54 56.75
CA SER A 8 8.50 -4.32 56.87
C SER A 8 9.45 -3.99 55.69
N PRO A 9 10.76 -3.84 55.94
CA PRO A 9 11.73 -3.58 54.87
C PRO A 9 11.77 -4.72 53.85
N LEU A 10 11.36 -5.93 54.26
CA LEU A 10 11.20 -7.10 53.39
C LEU A 10 10.13 -6.92 52.31
N PHE A 11 9.01 -6.25 52.60
CA PHE A 11 7.97 -6.02 51.59
C PHE A 11 8.44 -5.00 50.54
N SER A 12 9.20 -3.99 50.96
CA SER A 12 9.84 -3.04 50.05
C SER A 12 10.94 -3.71 49.23
N LEU A 13 11.75 -4.60 49.80
CA LEU A 13 12.80 -5.34 49.09
C LEU A 13 12.23 -6.35 48.08
N ILE A 14 11.09 -6.98 48.35
CA ILE A 14 10.42 -7.88 47.40
C ILE A 14 9.75 -7.07 46.28
N LEU A 15 9.14 -5.91 46.58
CA LEU A 15 8.58 -5.04 45.54
C LEU A 15 9.67 -4.43 44.65
N TRP A 16 10.78 -3.98 45.25
CA TRP A 16 11.94 -3.47 44.50
C TRP A 16 12.66 -4.60 43.75
N GLY A 17 12.75 -5.80 44.32
CA GLY A 17 13.31 -6.98 43.64
C GLY A 17 12.46 -7.47 42.47
N ALA A 18 11.13 -7.42 42.58
CA ALA A 18 10.20 -7.71 41.49
C ALA A 18 10.22 -6.62 40.40
N CYS A 19 10.32 -5.34 40.79
CA CYS A 19 10.50 -4.25 39.84
C CYS A 19 11.88 -4.31 39.16
N LEU A 20 12.97 -4.68 39.86
CA LEU A 20 14.31 -4.82 39.28
C LEU A 20 14.46 -6.07 38.41
N THR A 21 13.78 -7.18 38.72
CA THR A 21 13.75 -8.35 37.82
C THR A 21 12.88 -8.08 36.60
N ALA A 22 11.78 -7.33 36.73
CA ALA A 22 11.05 -6.77 35.59
C ALA A 22 11.81 -5.64 34.85
N TRP A 23 12.87 -5.07 35.42
CA TRP A 23 13.72 -4.09 34.72
C TRP A 23 14.94 -4.76 34.06
N LEU A 24 15.51 -5.81 34.68
CA LEU A 24 16.65 -6.57 34.15
C LEU A 24 16.24 -7.58 33.06
N VAL A 25 14.99 -8.02 33.03
CA VAL A 25 14.45 -8.86 31.94
C VAL A 25 13.97 -7.99 30.74
N PHE A 26 13.74 -6.69 30.94
CA PHE A 26 13.15 -5.80 29.92
C PHE A 26 13.99 -4.56 29.59
N GLY A 27 15.14 -4.38 30.24
CA GLY A 27 16.13 -3.35 29.96
C GLY A 27 16.98 -3.70 28.75
N ASN A 28 16.34 -3.99 27.61
CA ASN A 28 17.04 -4.05 26.34
C ASN A 28 17.19 -2.63 25.81
N SER A 29 18.43 -2.17 25.65
CA SER A 29 18.73 -1.11 24.69
C SER A 29 18.09 -1.49 23.35
N PRO A 30 17.31 -0.60 22.68
CA PRO A 30 16.75 -0.94 21.39
C PRO A 30 17.90 -1.13 20.41
N ALA A 31 18.14 -2.38 20.01
CA ALA A 31 18.88 -2.68 18.79
C ALA A 31 17.95 -2.36 17.63
N SER A 32 18.07 -1.14 17.12
CA SER A 32 17.03 -0.51 16.29
C SER A 32 17.02 -0.96 14.83
N ALA A 33 16.88 -2.26 14.57
CA ALA A 33 16.74 -2.90 13.25
C ALA A 33 15.43 -2.59 12.49
N GLU A 34 14.59 -1.74 13.08
CA GLU A 34 13.20 -1.52 12.76
C GLU A 34 12.87 -0.07 13.10
N THR A 35 12.01 0.57 12.32
CA THR A 35 11.47 1.86 12.75
C THR A 35 10.32 1.61 13.72
N GLY A 36 9.96 2.59 14.54
CA GLY A 36 8.98 2.37 15.62
C GLY A 36 9.61 2.07 16.96
N ASN A 37 8.79 1.79 17.97
CA ASN A 37 9.21 1.55 19.35
C ASN A 37 8.24 0.60 20.05
N PHE A 38 8.69 0.01 21.15
CA PHE A 38 7.83 -0.64 22.12
C PHE A 38 7.56 0.32 23.28
N HIS A 39 6.28 0.59 23.56
CA HIS A 39 5.84 1.45 24.64
C HIS A 39 4.94 0.67 25.60
N GLN A 40 5.07 0.94 26.89
CA GLN A 40 4.16 0.44 27.92
C GLN A 40 3.55 1.60 28.69
N LEU A 41 2.22 1.61 28.78
CA LEU A 41 1.43 2.59 29.52
C LEU A 41 0.72 1.91 30.70
N PRO A 42 0.56 2.59 31.85
CA PRO A 42 1.03 3.95 32.11
C PRO A 42 2.55 4.06 32.20
N MET A 43 3.10 5.21 31.79
CA MET A 43 4.54 5.49 31.94
C MET A 43 4.82 5.95 33.37
N ALA A 44 5.95 5.53 33.95
CA ALA A 44 6.33 6.03 35.28
C ALA A 44 6.43 7.57 35.28
N PRO A 45 5.94 8.28 36.32
CA PRO A 45 5.48 7.76 37.62
C PRO A 45 3.99 7.39 37.70
N ASP A 46 3.24 7.46 36.60
CA ASP A 46 1.81 7.21 36.59
C ASP A 46 1.50 5.75 36.95
N LYS A 47 0.35 5.56 37.63
CA LYS A 47 -0.11 4.25 38.10
C LYS A 47 -1.32 3.81 37.29
N PRO A 48 -1.59 2.50 37.20
CA PRO A 48 -2.71 1.96 36.47
C PRO A 48 -4.01 2.17 37.26
N ASP A 49 -4.48 3.41 37.30
CA ASP A 49 -5.62 3.84 38.12
C ASP A 49 -6.91 3.09 37.78
N HIS A 50 -7.10 2.71 36.51
CA HIS A 50 -8.23 1.90 36.05
C HIS A 50 -7.91 0.40 35.95
N GLY A 51 -6.80 -0.05 36.58
CA GLY A 51 -6.43 -1.46 36.69
C GLY A 51 -6.01 -2.12 35.38
N LEU A 52 -5.65 -1.33 34.36
CA LEU A 52 -5.18 -1.80 33.06
C LEU A 52 -3.76 -1.33 32.78
N ILE A 53 -3.08 -2.08 31.94
CA ILE A 53 -1.84 -1.71 31.25
C ILE A 53 -2.07 -1.81 29.75
N LEU A 54 -1.36 -1.00 28.98
CA LEU A 54 -1.37 -1.03 27.52
C LEU A 54 0.06 -1.16 27.02
N SER A 55 0.35 -2.20 26.24
CA SER A 55 1.61 -2.31 25.51
C SER A 55 1.35 -2.05 24.03
N ILE A 56 2.18 -1.20 23.42
CA ILE A 56 2.11 -0.83 22.01
C ILE A 56 3.46 -1.13 21.38
N ASP A 57 3.47 -2.10 20.47
CA ASP A 57 4.63 -2.41 19.65
C ASP A 57 4.39 -1.91 18.22
N SER A 58 5.04 -0.80 17.86
CA SER A 58 4.96 -0.19 16.52
C SER A 58 6.13 -0.57 15.61
N ARG A 59 6.96 -1.53 16.03
CA ARG A 59 8.19 -1.88 15.33
C ARG A 59 7.88 -2.59 14.00
N TRP A 60 8.38 -2.02 12.91
CA TRP A 60 8.16 -2.51 11.53
C TRP A 60 9.13 -1.82 10.57
N ILE A 61 9.18 -2.26 9.31
CA ILE A 61 9.88 -1.53 8.24
C ILE A 61 9.12 -0.27 7.83
N ASP A 62 9.84 0.72 7.30
CA ASP A 62 9.24 1.86 6.63
C ASP A 62 8.85 1.51 5.18
N GLY A 63 7.60 1.80 4.82
CA GLY A 63 7.11 1.64 3.47
C GLY A 63 5.70 2.20 3.28
N SER A 64 5.40 2.66 2.07
CA SER A 64 4.05 3.07 1.67
C SER A 64 3.13 1.84 1.73
N GLY A 65 2.16 1.84 2.65
CA GLY A 65 1.42 0.63 3.00
C GLY A 65 0.62 0.78 4.29
N TYR A 66 0.23 -0.34 4.89
CA TYR A 66 -0.33 -0.43 6.24
C TYR A 66 0.70 -1.02 7.18
N ARG A 67 1.02 -0.27 8.24
CA ARG A 67 1.90 -0.70 9.31
C ARG A 67 1.10 -1.47 10.36
N PRO A 68 1.43 -2.74 10.66
CA PRO A 68 0.80 -3.47 11.75
C PRO A 68 1.35 -2.98 13.10
N ILE A 69 0.47 -2.46 13.95
CA ILE A 69 0.82 -2.09 15.34
C ILE A 69 0.16 -3.10 16.27
N ARG A 70 0.98 -3.84 17.02
CA ARG A 70 0.49 -4.82 18.00
C ARG A 70 0.16 -4.08 19.29
N VAL A 71 -1.11 -4.08 19.66
CA VAL A 71 -1.63 -3.44 20.86
C VAL A 71 -2.15 -4.50 21.81
N THR A 72 -1.61 -4.50 23.02
CA THR A 72 -1.96 -5.47 24.07
C THR A 72 -2.55 -4.76 25.27
N VAL A 73 -3.80 -5.08 25.59
CA VAL A 73 -4.49 -4.63 26.80
C VAL A 73 -4.35 -5.73 27.85
N GLY A 74 -3.82 -5.38 29.02
CA GLY A 74 -3.64 -6.33 30.12
C GLY A 74 -4.19 -5.80 31.44
N THR A 75 -4.58 -6.69 32.34
CA THR A 75 -4.89 -6.32 33.74
C THR A 75 -3.61 -5.97 34.49
N ALA A 76 -3.59 -4.85 35.20
CA ALA A 76 -2.39 -4.36 35.89
C ALA A 76 -1.87 -5.28 37.00
N ASN A 77 -2.74 -6.11 37.58
CA ASN A 77 -2.38 -7.07 38.62
C ASN A 77 -2.02 -8.47 38.06
N GLY A 78 -2.05 -8.65 36.73
CA GLY A 78 -1.83 -9.92 36.05
C GLY A 78 -2.89 -11.00 36.30
N ARG A 79 -3.99 -10.67 36.99
CA ARG A 79 -5.07 -11.63 37.28
C ARG A 79 -6.16 -11.54 36.22
N PRO A 80 -6.89 -12.64 35.94
CA PRO A 80 -8.03 -12.61 35.04
C PRO A 80 -8.99 -11.44 35.29
N ALA A 81 -9.44 -10.80 34.21
CA ALA A 81 -10.42 -9.73 34.26
C ALA A 81 -11.72 -10.25 34.90
N PRO A 82 -12.28 -9.53 35.89
CA PRO A 82 -13.49 -9.97 36.60
C PRO A 82 -14.76 -9.87 35.75
N ALA A 83 -14.72 -9.10 34.66
CA ALA A 83 -15.79 -8.90 33.69
C ALA A 83 -15.18 -8.54 32.33
N ASP A 84 -15.98 -8.59 31.27
CA ASP A 84 -15.57 -8.12 29.94
C ASP A 84 -15.25 -6.62 30.00
N ARG A 85 -14.16 -6.22 29.35
CA ARG A 85 -13.73 -4.82 29.26
C ARG A 85 -13.53 -4.45 27.79
N ARG A 86 -14.17 -3.38 27.35
CA ARG A 86 -14.08 -2.88 25.97
C ARG A 86 -13.26 -1.61 25.95
N VAL A 87 -12.05 -1.71 25.41
CA VAL A 87 -11.07 -0.63 25.39
C VAL A 87 -10.91 -0.14 23.97
N LYS A 88 -11.32 1.09 23.71
CA LYS A 88 -11.16 1.74 22.42
C LYS A 88 -9.82 2.48 22.39
N VAL A 89 -8.97 2.10 21.45
CA VAL A 89 -7.63 2.65 21.26
C VAL A 89 -7.59 3.43 19.96
N THR A 90 -7.22 4.71 20.05
CA THR A 90 -6.99 5.60 18.91
C THR A 90 -5.50 5.87 18.80
N LEU A 91 -4.91 5.52 17.66
CA LEU A 91 -3.53 5.75 17.29
C LEU A 91 -3.50 6.82 16.20
N GLN A 92 -2.78 7.92 16.43
CA GLN A 92 -2.60 8.95 15.42
C GLN A 92 -1.11 9.26 15.28
N PRO A 93 -0.45 8.77 14.22
CA PRO A 93 0.93 9.11 13.92
C PRO A 93 1.13 10.62 13.75
N SER A 94 2.34 11.07 14.02
CA SER A 94 2.78 12.44 13.82
C SER A 94 4.09 12.45 13.06
N GLU A 95 4.28 13.50 12.27
CA GLU A 95 5.53 13.81 11.59
C GLU A 95 6.16 15.08 12.17
N TYR A 96 7.46 15.27 11.90
CA TYR A 96 8.21 16.39 12.47
C TYR A 96 8.17 17.65 11.60
N ASN A 97 8.20 17.50 10.27
CA ASN A 97 8.53 18.60 9.34
C ASN A 97 7.48 18.89 8.26
N MET A 98 6.49 18.02 8.05
CA MET A 98 5.46 18.24 7.03
C MET A 98 4.14 18.65 7.69
N SER A 99 3.15 19.03 6.88
CA SER A 99 1.84 19.49 7.36
C SER A 99 0.72 18.52 6.98
N ALA A 100 1.08 17.26 6.71
CA ALA A 100 0.16 16.22 6.31
C ALA A 100 -0.74 15.84 7.49
N ALA A 101 -2.05 15.81 7.24
CA ALA A 101 -3.02 15.34 8.22
C ALA A 101 -3.02 13.79 8.25
N LEU A 102 -2.10 13.20 9.02
CA LEU A 102 -2.05 11.75 9.23
C LEU A 102 -3.32 11.25 9.95
N PRO A 103 -3.84 10.06 9.57
CA PRO A 103 -5.13 9.59 10.08
C PRO A 103 -5.08 9.20 11.56
N ALA A 104 -6.14 9.57 12.28
CA ALA A 104 -6.45 8.96 13.57
C ALA A 104 -7.15 7.61 13.33
N VAL A 105 -6.47 6.52 13.65
CA VAL A 105 -6.94 5.14 13.44
C VAL A 105 -7.44 4.58 14.74
N THR A 106 -8.66 4.07 14.77
CA THR A 106 -9.30 3.60 15.99
C THR A 106 -9.77 2.16 15.86
N LYS A 107 -9.50 1.35 16.88
CA LYS A 107 -10.01 -0.02 17.00
C LYS A 107 -10.49 -0.26 18.44
N GLU A 108 -11.57 -1.02 18.59
CA GLU A 108 -12.01 -1.51 19.89
C GLU A 108 -11.34 -2.86 20.17
N ILE A 109 -10.81 -3.02 21.37
CA ILE A 109 -10.16 -4.23 21.86
C ILE A 109 -10.99 -4.75 23.03
N GLU A 110 -11.50 -5.97 22.88
CA GLU A 110 -12.23 -6.67 23.92
C GLU A 110 -11.25 -7.49 24.76
N LEU A 111 -11.23 -7.25 26.08
CA LEU A 111 -10.58 -8.10 27.07
C LEU A 111 -11.68 -8.93 27.76
N PRO A 112 -11.87 -10.20 27.38
CA PRO A 112 -12.96 -11.02 27.92
C PRO A 112 -12.76 -11.34 29.40
N GLN A 113 -13.87 -11.55 30.11
CA GLN A 113 -13.91 -12.09 31.46
C GLN A 113 -13.09 -13.38 31.53
N GLY A 114 -12.29 -13.54 32.58
CA GLY A 114 -11.45 -14.72 32.76
C GLY A 114 -10.12 -14.68 31.99
N LYS A 115 -9.85 -13.65 31.18
CA LYS A 115 -8.54 -13.42 30.55
C LYS A 115 -7.79 -12.29 31.23
N ALA A 116 -6.46 -12.41 31.34
CA ALA A 116 -5.61 -11.35 31.88
C ALA A 116 -5.09 -10.38 30.80
N ILE A 117 -5.10 -10.82 29.53
CA ILE A 117 -4.51 -10.11 28.40
C ILE A 117 -5.37 -10.36 27.15
N ALA A 118 -5.51 -9.33 26.32
CA ALA A 118 -6.00 -9.40 24.95
C ALA A 118 -5.06 -8.61 24.03
N THR A 119 -4.73 -9.17 22.87
CA THR A 119 -3.81 -8.57 21.90
C THR A 119 -4.50 -8.47 20.55
N GLU A 120 -4.41 -7.30 19.94
CA GLU A 120 -4.95 -7.01 18.62
C GLU A 120 -3.92 -6.31 17.75
N ILE A 121 -4.00 -6.52 16.44
CA ILE A 121 -3.25 -5.73 15.46
C ILE A 121 -4.14 -4.59 14.99
N ILE A 122 -3.64 -3.35 15.11
CA ILE A 122 -4.24 -2.16 14.49
C ILE A 122 -3.40 -1.81 13.26
N LEU A 123 -4.02 -1.93 12.09
CA LEU A 123 -3.40 -1.59 10.81
C LEU A 123 -3.51 -0.08 10.58
N VAL A 124 -2.37 0.59 10.50
CA VAL A 124 -2.31 2.06 10.36
C VAL A 124 -1.66 2.42 9.03
N PRO A 125 -2.33 3.16 8.13
CA PRO A 125 -1.73 3.58 6.87
C PRO A 125 -0.47 4.44 7.10
N GLN A 126 0.64 4.01 6.53
CA GLN A 126 1.90 4.74 6.54
C GLN A 126 2.05 5.48 5.21
N GLN A 127 1.98 6.82 5.29
CA GLN A 127 2.09 7.72 4.12
C GLN A 127 3.49 8.33 4.02
N THR A 128 4.17 8.47 5.15
CA THR A 128 5.49 9.09 5.32
C THR A 128 6.18 8.47 6.55
N ILE A 129 7.42 8.86 6.82
CA ILE A 129 8.16 8.46 8.02
C ILE A 129 7.50 9.07 9.26
N TRP A 130 7.28 8.26 10.29
CA TRP A 130 6.69 8.73 11.55
C TRP A 130 7.76 9.21 12.52
N TYR A 131 7.54 10.39 13.07
CA TYR A 131 8.35 10.95 14.17
C TYR A 131 7.85 10.46 15.54
N GLY A 132 6.55 10.28 15.66
CA GLY A 132 5.89 9.92 16.90
C GLY A 132 4.46 9.51 16.64
N MET A 133 3.72 9.30 17.73
CA MET A 133 2.32 8.93 17.68
C MET A 133 1.63 9.41 18.94
N SER A 134 0.43 9.96 18.80
CA SER A 134 -0.47 10.15 19.93
C SER A 134 -1.34 8.91 20.12
N VAL A 135 -1.62 8.59 21.38
CA VAL A 135 -2.43 7.46 21.80
C VAL A 135 -3.56 7.99 22.68
N GLY A 136 -4.79 7.78 22.23
CA GLY A 136 -5.99 8.03 23.03
C GLY A 136 -6.62 6.70 23.43
N VAL A 137 -6.93 6.55 24.71
CA VAL A 137 -7.60 5.34 25.23
C VAL A 137 -8.86 5.73 25.97
N THR A 138 -9.96 5.06 25.62
CA THR A 138 -11.24 5.22 26.29
C THR A 138 -11.86 3.86 26.59
N GLU A 139 -12.52 3.74 27.74
CA GLU A 139 -13.34 2.60 28.11
C GLU A 139 -14.76 3.09 28.38
N ASP A 140 -15.76 2.51 27.71
CA ASP A 140 -17.17 2.93 27.79
C ASP A 140 -17.39 4.45 27.65
N GLY A 141 -16.61 5.08 26.76
CA GLY A 141 -16.65 6.53 26.50
C GLY A 141 -15.88 7.40 27.51
N ARG A 142 -15.37 6.84 28.61
CA ARG A 142 -14.52 7.55 29.57
C ARG A 142 -13.06 7.47 29.16
N LYS A 143 -12.37 8.61 29.09
CA LYS A 143 -10.93 8.68 28.83
C LYS A 143 -10.13 8.07 29.98
N LEU A 144 -9.22 7.15 29.65
CA LEU A 144 -8.22 6.60 30.55
C LEU A 144 -6.94 7.42 30.39
N SER A 145 -6.78 8.45 31.22
CA SER A 145 -5.69 9.43 31.07
C SER A 145 -4.32 8.81 31.28
N GLU A 146 -4.18 7.83 32.18
CA GLU A 146 -2.93 7.13 32.45
C GLU A 146 -2.50 6.22 31.28
N LEU A 147 -3.45 5.81 30.44
CA LEU A 147 -3.19 5.04 29.23
C LEU A 147 -3.21 5.90 27.96
N SER A 148 -3.43 7.21 28.07
CA SER A 148 -3.45 8.14 26.95
C SER A 148 -2.19 9.00 26.96
N ASN A 149 -1.48 9.08 25.85
CA ASN A 149 -0.31 9.94 25.73
C ASN A 149 -0.38 10.77 24.44
N PRO A 150 -0.33 12.11 24.51
CA PRO A 150 -0.43 12.96 23.32
C PRO A 150 0.83 12.89 22.43
N HIS A 151 1.94 12.35 22.93
CA HIS A 151 3.21 12.30 22.21
C HIS A 151 4.09 11.14 22.69
N LEU A 152 3.91 9.97 22.10
CA LEU A 152 4.89 8.89 22.15
C LEU A 152 5.92 9.09 21.05
N THR A 153 7.19 9.09 21.42
CA THR A 153 8.28 9.17 20.45
C THR A 153 8.39 7.86 19.68
N SER A 154 8.59 7.96 18.37
CA SER A 154 8.92 6.82 17.51
C SER A 154 10.40 6.91 17.15
N PHE A 155 11.12 5.79 17.17
CA PHE A 155 12.53 5.80 16.79
C PHE A 155 12.64 6.09 15.29
N MET A 156 13.41 7.12 14.93
CA MET A 156 13.83 7.42 13.57
C MET A 156 15.19 6.79 13.35
N SER A 157 15.28 5.81 12.45
CA SER A 157 16.58 5.23 12.06
C SER A 157 17.23 5.98 10.87
N SER A 158 16.51 6.86 10.16
CA SER A 158 17.08 7.58 9.02
C SER A 158 17.99 8.74 9.45
N TYR A 159 19.29 8.47 9.46
CA TYR A 159 20.32 9.50 9.31
C TYR A 159 20.01 10.31 8.03
N ASN A 160 20.02 11.65 8.07
CA ASN A 160 19.84 12.57 6.93
C ASN A 160 18.42 12.77 6.35
N TYR A 161 17.33 12.36 7.03
CA TYR A 161 15.94 12.56 6.55
C TYR A 161 15.70 12.00 5.14
N THR A 162 16.38 10.91 4.77
CA THR A 162 16.20 10.28 3.45
C THR A 162 14.94 9.43 3.45
N MET A 163 14.08 9.66 2.45
CA MET A 163 12.87 8.87 2.21
C MET A 163 12.83 8.45 0.75
N THR A 164 12.35 7.24 0.47
CA THR A 164 12.30 6.73 -0.90
C THR A 164 11.17 5.72 -1.09
N GLU A 165 10.57 5.75 -2.26
CA GLU A 165 9.68 4.74 -2.81
C GLU A 165 10.34 3.97 -3.97
N ALA A 166 11.60 4.27 -4.29
CA ALA A 166 12.35 3.66 -5.39
C ALA A 166 13.13 2.41 -4.99
N TYR A 167 13.56 2.33 -3.72
CA TYR A 167 14.21 1.14 -3.16
C TYR A 167 13.19 0.19 -2.54
N PRO A 168 13.23 -1.12 -2.86
CA PRO A 168 12.25 -2.06 -2.35
C PRO A 168 12.33 -2.15 -0.82
N ALA A 169 11.20 -2.04 -0.16
CA ALA A 169 11.06 -2.44 1.23
C ALA A 169 11.07 -3.98 1.32
N THR A 170 12.04 -4.57 2.03
CA THR A 170 12.29 -6.01 2.00
C THR A 170 12.15 -6.66 3.37
N ILE A 171 11.40 -7.74 3.49
CA ILE A 171 11.35 -8.56 4.71
C ILE A 171 11.82 -9.98 4.39
N VAL A 172 12.84 -10.44 5.12
CA VAL A 172 13.24 -11.85 5.12
C VAL A 172 12.51 -12.55 6.26
N PHE A 173 11.65 -13.49 5.94
CA PHE A 173 11.02 -14.36 6.92
C PHE A 173 11.75 -15.69 6.95
N HIS A 174 12.19 -16.13 8.14
CA HIS A 174 12.99 -17.35 8.27
C HIS A 174 12.69 -18.07 9.59
N ARG A 175 12.62 -19.41 9.58
CA ARG A 175 12.31 -20.22 10.79
C ARG A 175 13.26 -19.97 11.96
N ASN A 176 14.52 -19.66 11.66
CA ASN A 176 15.59 -19.44 12.64
C ASN A 176 15.88 -17.96 12.91
N ALA A 177 15.06 -17.04 12.38
CA ALA A 177 15.24 -15.62 12.67
C ALA A 177 14.94 -15.33 14.16
N PRO A 178 15.76 -14.51 14.83
CA PRO A 178 15.52 -14.16 16.23
C PRO A 178 14.28 -13.27 16.40
N ASP A 179 13.57 -13.45 17.51
CA ASP A 179 12.56 -12.51 17.96
C ASP A 179 13.17 -11.11 18.11
N ARG A 180 12.40 -10.07 17.75
CA ARG A 180 12.85 -8.67 17.76
C ARG A 180 13.48 -8.26 19.08
N SER A 181 12.86 -8.62 20.19
CA SER A 181 13.33 -8.30 21.55
C SER A 181 14.55 -9.11 21.98
N GLN A 182 14.93 -10.17 21.27
CA GLN A 182 16.05 -11.06 21.60
C GLN A 182 17.20 -10.98 20.60
N ARG A 183 17.12 -10.09 19.59
CA ARG A 183 18.13 -9.94 18.54
C ARG A 183 19.55 -9.75 19.08
N SER A 184 19.75 -8.80 20.00
CA SER A 184 21.09 -8.51 20.53
C SER A 184 21.70 -9.69 21.27
N SER A 185 20.90 -10.36 22.11
CA SER A 185 21.35 -11.54 22.84
C SER A 185 21.62 -12.72 21.90
N TRP A 186 20.80 -12.88 20.86
CA TRP A 186 20.98 -13.92 19.85
C TRP A 186 22.26 -13.67 19.05
N VAL A 187 22.50 -12.45 18.56
CA VAL A 187 23.73 -12.12 17.81
C VAL A 187 24.98 -12.42 18.64
N LEU A 188 24.96 -12.05 19.93
CA LEU A 188 26.08 -12.31 20.84
C LEU A 188 26.29 -13.81 21.08
N ASP A 189 25.21 -14.56 21.33
CA ASP A 189 25.24 -16.01 21.52
C ASP A 189 25.82 -16.73 20.28
N GLN A 190 25.34 -16.38 19.09
CA GLN A 190 25.82 -17.00 17.84
C GLN A 190 27.28 -16.65 17.53
N ALA A 191 27.70 -15.41 17.81
CA ALA A 191 29.09 -15.02 17.66
C ALA A 191 30.02 -15.80 18.61
N ASN A 192 29.63 -15.94 19.88
CA ASN A 192 30.42 -16.68 20.87
C ASN A 192 30.52 -18.17 20.51
N LYS A 193 29.43 -18.78 20.04
CA LYS A 193 29.43 -20.17 19.55
C LYS A 193 30.37 -20.36 18.36
N LEU A 194 30.32 -19.44 17.39
CA LEU A 194 31.21 -19.46 16.25
C LEU A 194 32.69 -19.37 16.66
N ASP A 195 33.02 -18.44 17.56
CA ASP A 195 34.40 -18.23 18.03
C ASP A 195 34.94 -19.41 18.88
N SER A 196 34.05 -20.11 19.59
CA SER A 196 34.38 -21.30 20.39
C SER A 196 34.36 -22.61 19.60
N GLY A 197 33.94 -22.59 18.33
CA GLY A 197 33.79 -23.78 17.49
C GLY A 197 32.59 -24.65 17.87
N GLU A 198 31.64 -24.11 18.63
CA GLU A 198 30.35 -24.75 18.91
C GLU A 198 29.42 -24.68 17.68
N GLU A 199 28.42 -25.56 17.64
CA GLU A 199 27.43 -25.56 16.57
C GLU A 199 26.56 -24.29 16.62
N VAL A 200 26.52 -23.59 15.49
CA VAL A 200 25.72 -22.37 15.29
C VAL A 200 24.42 -22.68 14.58
N VAL A 201 23.41 -21.84 14.79
CA VAL A 201 22.10 -21.99 14.14
C VAL A 201 22.25 -21.72 12.64
N ALA A 202 21.79 -22.64 11.79
CA ALA A 202 21.78 -22.45 10.34
C ALA A 202 20.98 -21.21 9.95
N PHE A 203 21.64 -20.26 9.28
CA PHE A 203 21.07 -18.95 8.96
C PHE A 203 21.74 -18.37 7.69
N PRO A 204 20.98 -17.77 6.75
CA PRO A 204 21.54 -17.23 5.51
C PRO A 204 22.48 -16.04 5.76
N ASP A 205 23.53 -15.93 4.94
CA ASP A 205 24.45 -14.79 5.01
C ASP A 205 23.89 -13.56 4.28
N LEU A 206 23.20 -12.70 5.03
CA LEU A 206 22.47 -11.56 4.48
C LEU A 206 23.33 -10.32 4.20
N ARG A 207 24.65 -10.36 4.44
CA ARG A 207 25.54 -9.18 4.36
C ARG A 207 25.42 -8.44 3.03
N ILE A 208 25.43 -9.18 1.92
CA ILE A 208 25.38 -8.56 0.59
C ILE A 208 23.96 -8.08 0.28
N LEU A 209 22.92 -8.85 0.61
CA LEU A 209 21.54 -8.37 0.49
C LEU A 209 21.35 -7.04 1.23
N PHE A 210 21.82 -6.95 2.47
CA PHE A 210 21.76 -5.72 3.27
C PHE A 210 22.51 -4.56 2.62
N ASN A 211 23.67 -4.80 2.02
CA ASN A 211 24.37 -3.79 1.21
C ASN A 211 23.52 -3.31 0.02
N GLU A 212 22.82 -4.24 -0.64
CA GLU A 212 21.96 -3.94 -1.79
C GLU A 212 20.68 -3.17 -1.44
N GLN A 213 20.28 -3.19 -0.17
CA GLN A 213 19.16 -2.42 0.39
C GLN A 213 19.59 -1.07 0.97
N ALA A 214 20.90 -0.81 1.11
CA ALA A 214 21.39 0.44 1.69
C ALA A 214 21.03 1.65 0.82
N LEU A 215 20.47 2.69 1.47
CA LEU A 215 20.04 3.90 0.77
C LEU A 215 21.24 4.82 0.45
N PRO A 216 21.23 5.53 -0.68
CA PRO A 216 22.22 6.56 -0.97
C PRO A 216 22.24 7.65 0.12
N GLY A 217 23.41 7.92 0.71
CA GLY A 217 23.57 8.87 1.81
C GLY A 217 23.37 8.28 3.23
N SER A 218 23.12 6.96 3.34
CA SER A 218 23.13 6.23 4.61
C SER A 218 24.56 5.91 5.07
N THR A 219 24.72 5.51 6.35
CA THR A 219 26.01 5.08 6.90
C THR A 219 26.57 3.91 6.08
N PRO A 220 27.83 3.97 5.62
CA PRO A 220 28.45 2.85 4.93
C PRO A 220 28.40 1.58 5.77
N LEU A 221 27.76 0.52 5.27
CA LEU A 221 27.54 -0.71 6.04
C LEU A 221 28.75 -1.65 6.05
N LYS A 222 29.77 -1.38 5.23
CA LYS A 222 30.97 -2.22 5.11
C LYS A 222 31.59 -2.56 6.47
N SER A 223 31.74 -1.58 7.37
CA SER A 223 32.31 -1.79 8.71
C SER A 223 31.45 -2.67 9.61
N HIS A 224 30.15 -2.78 9.32
CA HIS A 224 29.21 -3.63 10.06
C HIS A 224 29.14 -5.07 9.52
N PHE A 225 29.77 -5.35 8.37
CA PHE A 225 29.75 -6.65 7.69
C PHE A 225 31.07 -7.44 7.78
N THR A 226 32.12 -6.84 8.34
CA THR A 226 33.47 -7.45 8.41
C THR A 226 33.55 -8.70 9.29
N GLY A 227 32.56 -8.92 10.16
CA GLY A 227 32.47 -10.09 11.04
C GLY A 227 31.76 -11.28 10.41
N SER A 228 30.95 -11.98 11.21
CA SER A 228 30.20 -13.17 10.80
C SER A 228 28.83 -12.81 10.18
N PRO A 229 28.17 -13.76 9.49
CA PRO A 229 26.77 -13.61 9.03
C PRO A 229 25.82 -13.15 10.15
N TYR A 230 26.03 -13.64 11.38
CA TYR A 230 25.22 -13.28 12.55
C TYR A 230 25.41 -11.84 12.98
N GLN A 231 26.64 -11.33 12.95
CA GLN A 231 26.92 -9.93 13.31
C GLN A 231 26.26 -8.96 12.33
N ALA A 232 26.06 -9.37 11.07
CA ALA A 232 25.37 -8.56 10.07
C ALA A 232 23.93 -8.21 10.45
N ILE A 233 23.26 -9.01 11.29
CA ILE A 233 21.93 -8.67 11.83
C ILE A 233 21.96 -7.36 12.61
N SER A 234 23.09 -7.01 13.23
CA SER A 234 23.25 -5.71 13.89
C SER A 234 23.22 -4.54 12.90
N ALA A 235 23.55 -4.76 11.62
CA ALA A 235 23.52 -3.73 10.59
C ALA A 235 22.10 -3.32 10.19
N LEU A 236 21.08 -4.15 10.50
CA LEU A 236 19.69 -3.79 10.29
C LEU A 236 19.34 -2.45 10.96
N SER A 237 20.08 -2.03 12.00
CA SER A 237 19.77 -0.76 12.65
C SER A 237 19.91 0.49 11.79
N TYR A 238 20.60 0.32 10.66
CA TYR A 238 20.84 1.34 9.65
C TYR A 238 19.96 1.15 8.41
N LEU A 239 19.09 0.13 8.39
CA LEU A 239 18.24 -0.25 7.27
C LEU A 239 16.76 -0.09 7.63
N THR A 240 16.22 1.13 7.49
CA THR A 240 14.80 1.40 7.81
C THR A 240 13.79 0.62 6.99
N ARG A 241 14.19 0.17 5.78
CA ARG A 241 13.34 -0.53 4.81
C ARG A 241 13.67 -2.01 4.70
N SER A 242 14.41 -2.57 5.65
CA SER A 242 14.73 -4.00 5.65
C SER A 242 14.61 -4.59 7.04
N ASP A 243 14.05 -5.79 7.13
CA ASP A 243 13.95 -6.49 8.41
C ASP A 243 14.09 -8.00 8.20
N VAL A 244 14.44 -8.70 9.28
CA VAL A 244 14.50 -10.16 9.34
C VAL A 244 13.65 -10.64 10.51
N LEU A 245 12.64 -11.44 10.20
CA LEU A 245 11.57 -11.78 11.14
C LEU A 245 11.34 -13.28 11.21
N PRO A 246 11.01 -13.81 12.40
CA PRO A 246 10.54 -15.19 12.52
C PRO A 246 9.18 -15.36 11.85
N LEU A 247 8.84 -16.59 11.49
CA LEU A 247 7.54 -16.93 10.89
C LEU A 247 6.35 -16.59 11.82
N SER A 248 6.60 -16.51 13.13
CA SER A 248 5.64 -16.07 14.15
C SER A 248 5.22 -14.60 14.00
N GLU A 249 6.03 -13.76 13.35
CA GLU A 249 5.78 -12.32 13.16
C GLU A 249 5.06 -11.98 11.84
N ILE A 250 4.80 -12.96 10.96
CA ILE A 250 3.96 -12.75 9.77
C ILE A 250 2.53 -12.36 10.23
N PRO A 251 1.97 -11.23 9.75
CA PRO A 251 0.59 -10.85 10.05
C PRO A 251 -0.44 -11.85 9.52
N ASP A 252 -1.57 -11.96 10.20
CA ASP A 252 -2.70 -12.80 9.74
C ASP A 252 -3.50 -12.15 8.59
N ASP A 253 -3.26 -10.87 8.31
CA ASP A 253 -3.90 -10.08 7.26
C ASP A 253 -2.83 -9.55 6.30
N TRP A 254 -3.05 -9.72 4.99
CA TRP A 254 -2.14 -9.30 3.94
C TRP A 254 -1.85 -7.79 3.96
N LEU A 255 -2.78 -6.98 4.49
CA LEU A 255 -2.56 -5.55 4.65
C LEU A 255 -1.34 -5.25 5.52
N GLY A 256 -1.07 -6.06 6.56
CA GLY A 256 0.13 -5.90 7.39
C GLY A 256 1.45 -6.11 6.62
N LEU A 257 1.40 -6.75 5.45
CA LEU A 257 2.53 -6.95 4.55
C LEU A 257 2.61 -5.88 3.45
N SER A 258 1.61 -5.02 3.30
CA SER A 258 1.50 -4.06 2.18
C SER A 258 2.59 -2.97 2.15
N SER A 259 3.27 -2.72 3.27
CA SER A 259 4.46 -1.84 3.33
C SER A 259 5.71 -2.48 2.70
N ALA A 260 5.74 -3.80 2.53
CA ALA A 260 6.83 -4.50 1.85
C ALA A 260 6.63 -4.50 0.33
N ASP A 261 7.73 -4.36 -0.40
CA ASP A 261 7.82 -4.52 -1.85
C ASP A 261 8.35 -5.90 -2.25
N LEU A 262 9.13 -6.53 -1.37
CA LEU A 262 9.74 -7.84 -1.56
C LEU A 262 9.66 -8.66 -0.27
N LEU A 263 9.09 -9.85 -0.36
CA LEU A 263 9.19 -10.87 0.69
C LEU A 263 10.14 -11.97 0.27
N VAL A 264 10.98 -12.42 1.20
CA VAL A 264 12.01 -13.42 0.94
C VAL A 264 11.85 -14.58 1.91
N PHE A 265 11.75 -15.80 1.38
CA PHE A 265 11.55 -17.03 2.14
C PHE A 265 12.46 -18.14 1.64
N GLU A 266 12.81 -19.09 2.51
CA GLU A 266 13.20 -20.42 2.05
C GLU A 266 11.96 -21.23 1.68
N LEU A 267 12.04 -22.14 0.70
CA LEU A 267 10.91 -23.01 0.34
C LEU A 267 10.35 -23.78 1.55
N GLU A 268 11.23 -24.29 2.41
CA GLU A 268 10.85 -25.08 3.58
C GLU A 268 10.13 -24.19 4.64
N ASP A 269 10.31 -22.86 4.64
CA ASP A 269 9.57 -21.95 5.53
C ASP A 269 8.10 -21.87 5.10
N LEU A 270 7.84 -21.75 3.80
CA LEU A 270 6.47 -21.71 3.26
C LEU A 270 5.75 -23.05 3.47
N GLN A 271 6.46 -24.17 3.30
CA GLN A 271 5.92 -25.51 3.59
C GLN A 271 5.60 -25.68 5.08
N SER A 272 6.45 -25.15 5.96
CA SER A 272 6.20 -25.16 7.40
C SER A 272 4.94 -24.35 7.75
N LEU A 273 4.76 -23.17 7.14
CA LEU A 273 3.55 -22.34 7.33
C LEU A 273 2.27 -23.05 6.91
N GLN A 274 2.29 -23.81 5.82
CA GLN A 274 1.13 -24.58 5.38
C GLN A 274 0.58 -25.50 6.49
N ASN A 275 1.48 -26.11 7.26
CA ASN A 275 1.14 -27.07 8.30
C ASN A 275 0.89 -26.42 9.66
N THR A 276 1.64 -25.38 10.00
CA THR A 276 1.65 -24.79 11.35
C THR A 276 0.78 -23.54 11.49
N ALA A 277 0.65 -22.74 10.43
CA ALA A 277 -0.05 -21.46 10.46
C ALA A 277 -0.66 -21.10 9.09
N PRO A 278 -1.67 -21.86 8.60
CA PRO A 278 -2.23 -21.69 7.26
C PRO A 278 -2.83 -20.30 7.00
N LYS A 279 -3.33 -19.61 8.03
CA LYS A 279 -3.82 -18.23 7.91
C LYS A 279 -2.72 -17.25 7.45
N LYS A 280 -1.50 -17.42 7.94
CA LYS A 280 -0.35 -16.59 7.56
C LYS A 280 0.09 -16.87 6.13
N LEU A 281 0.04 -18.14 5.71
CA LEU A 281 0.27 -18.50 4.31
C LEU A 281 -0.78 -17.85 3.38
N ILE A 282 -2.05 -17.81 3.80
CA ILE A 282 -3.11 -17.10 3.08
C ILE A 282 -2.79 -15.60 2.99
N ALA A 283 -2.35 -14.95 4.07
CA ALA A 283 -1.94 -13.54 4.03
C ALA A 283 -0.79 -13.28 3.04
N VAL A 284 0.20 -14.19 2.97
CA VAL A 284 1.29 -14.12 1.97
C VAL A 284 0.74 -14.30 0.55
N ARG A 285 -0.14 -15.28 0.31
CA ARG A 285 -0.79 -15.50 -0.99
C ARG A 285 -1.58 -14.28 -1.44
N ASP A 286 -2.40 -13.74 -0.56
CA ASP A 286 -3.26 -12.59 -0.87
C ASP A 286 -2.42 -11.33 -1.12
N TRP A 287 -1.30 -11.16 -0.40
CA TRP A 287 -0.31 -10.12 -0.68
C TRP A 287 0.33 -10.27 -2.06
N VAL A 288 0.68 -11.50 -2.48
CA VAL A 288 1.17 -11.75 -3.85
C VAL A 288 0.06 -11.43 -4.86
N LEU A 289 -1.15 -11.95 -4.70
CA LEU A 289 -2.28 -11.65 -5.59
C LEU A 289 -2.54 -10.14 -5.72
N ALA A 290 -2.35 -9.39 -4.63
CA ALA A 290 -2.49 -7.95 -4.56
C ALA A 290 -1.36 -7.16 -5.26
N GLY A 291 -0.27 -7.78 -5.71
CA GLY A 291 0.82 -7.10 -6.41
C GLY A 291 2.22 -7.30 -5.82
N GLY A 292 2.34 -8.09 -4.74
CA GLY A 292 3.61 -8.36 -4.08
C GLY A 292 4.61 -9.16 -4.91
N ASN A 293 5.90 -8.96 -4.63
CA ASN A 293 7.00 -9.73 -5.23
C ASN A 293 7.57 -10.73 -4.21
N LEU A 294 7.46 -12.02 -4.49
CA LEU A 294 7.91 -13.09 -3.60
C LEU A 294 9.17 -13.75 -4.17
N LEU A 295 10.25 -13.74 -3.40
CA LEU A 295 11.46 -14.54 -3.68
C LEU A 295 11.47 -15.76 -2.76
N VAL A 296 11.59 -16.94 -3.36
CA VAL A 296 11.76 -18.20 -2.63
C VAL A 296 13.06 -18.86 -3.05
N TRP A 297 13.94 -19.19 -2.11
CA TRP A 297 15.20 -19.87 -2.41
C TRP A 297 15.21 -21.34 -1.96
N ASN A 298 16.27 -22.08 -2.34
CA ASN A 298 16.38 -23.53 -2.13
C ASN A 298 15.18 -24.30 -2.67
N ALA A 299 14.63 -23.84 -3.81
CA ALA A 299 13.43 -24.44 -4.38
C ALA A 299 13.71 -25.81 -5.01
N GLY A 300 14.94 -26.03 -5.50
CA GLY A 300 15.32 -27.18 -6.32
C GLY A 300 14.53 -27.26 -7.64
N ASP A 301 14.76 -28.33 -8.42
CA ASP A 301 14.08 -28.53 -9.71
C ASP A 301 12.56 -28.76 -9.56
N GLU A 302 12.14 -29.35 -8.44
CA GLU A 302 10.73 -29.62 -8.11
C GLU A 302 10.04 -28.41 -7.45
N GLY A 303 10.73 -27.27 -7.35
CA GLY A 303 10.23 -26.03 -6.73
C GLY A 303 8.85 -25.60 -7.22
N PRO A 304 8.64 -25.45 -8.55
CA PRO A 304 7.34 -25.15 -9.13
C PRO A 304 6.20 -26.06 -8.63
N ARG A 305 6.41 -27.38 -8.65
CA ARG A 305 5.41 -28.36 -8.22
C ARG A 305 5.10 -28.28 -6.73
N LYS A 306 6.08 -27.86 -5.91
CA LYS A 306 5.92 -27.68 -4.46
C LYS A 306 5.24 -26.36 -4.10
N ILE A 307 5.45 -25.30 -4.89
CA ILE A 307 4.88 -23.97 -4.66
C ILE A 307 3.46 -23.85 -5.18
N ASP A 308 3.13 -24.44 -6.32
CA ASP A 308 1.80 -24.30 -6.94
C ASP A 308 0.64 -24.62 -5.98
N PRO A 309 0.67 -25.69 -5.16
CA PRO A 309 -0.40 -25.99 -4.20
C PRO A 309 -0.52 -24.99 -3.05
N LEU A 310 0.51 -24.18 -2.79
CA LEU A 310 0.48 -23.15 -1.74
C LEU A 310 -0.27 -21.90 -2.19
N PHE A 311 -0.30 -21.65 -3.50
CA PHE A 311 -0.83 -20.41 -4.09
C PHE A 311 -2.00 -20.64 -5.07
N SER A 312 -2.34 -21.89 -5.38
CA SER A 312 -3.47 -22.25 -6.21
C SER A 312 -4.26 -23.41 -5.61
N LYS A 313 -5.59 -23.34 -5.70
CA LYS A 313 -6.50 -24.45 -5.41
C LYS A 313 -6.77 -25.34 -6.63
N ALA A 314 -6.27 -24.97 -7.82
CA ALA A 314 -6.54 -25.68 -9.05
C ALA A 314 -5.83 -27.05 -9.06
N LYS A 315 -6.52 -28.09 -9.55
CA LYS A 315 -5.96 -29.45 -9.68
C LYS A 315 -4.82 -29.55 -10.70
N ARG A 316 -4.67 -28.55 -11.57
CA ARG A 316 -3.57 -28.39 -12.52
C ARG A 316 -3.27 -26.90 -12.66
N ALA A 317 -2.12 -26.44 -12.17
CA ALA A 317 -1.50 -25.28 -12.79
C ALA A 317 -1.18 -25.66 -14.25
N GLY A 318 -1.45 -24.79 -15.22
CA GLY A 318 -1.11 -25.08 -16.62
C GLY A 318 0.37 -25.48 -16.73
N GLU A 319 0.68 -26.54 -17.47
CA GLU A 319 2.02 -27.15 -17.58
C GLU A 319 3.12 -26.13 -18.04
N ASN A 320 2.74 -24.92 -18.47
CA ASN A 320 3.61 -23.84 -18.95
C ASN A 320 3.48 -22.53 -18.15
N ALA A 321 3.03 -22.55 -16.88
CA ALA A 321 2.82 -21.32 -16.10
C ALA A 321 4.12 -20.68 -15.56
N TRP A 322 5.24 -21.40 -15.61
CA TRP A 322 6.53 -20.96 -15.12
C TRP A 322 7.44 -20.64 -16.31
N GLU A 323 7.98 -19.43 -16.33
CA GLU A 323 9.00 -19.03 -17.29
C GLU A 323 10.38 -19.41 -16.74
N GLU A 324 11.11 -20.23 -17.47
CA GLU A 324 12.50 -20.56 -17.15
C GLU A 324 13.43 -19.41 -17.54
N TYR A 325 14.28 -19.01 -16.60
CA TYR A 325 15.27 -17.96 -16.78
C TYR A 325 16.67 -18.52 -16.50
N THR A 326 17.42 -18.83 -17.56
CA THR A 326 18.86 -19.16 -17.47
C THR A 326 19.66 -17.88 -17.77
N ILE A 327 19.85 -17.04 -16.75
CA ILE A 327 20.34 -15.66 -16.97
C ILE A 327 21.85 -15.54 -16.77
N ASP A 328 22.64 -16.09 -17.68
CA ASP A 328 24.05 -15.71 -17.78
C ASP A 328 24.21 -14.28 -18.35
N ALA A 329 23.19 -13.76 -19.05
CA ALA A 329 23.15 -12.38 -19.57
C ALA A 329 21.84 -11.68 -19.18
N TYR A 330 21.86 -10.92 -18.10
CA TYR A 330 20.75 -10.06 -17.68
C TYR A 330 20.88 -8.66 -18.29
N GLN A 331 19.80 -8.10 -18.81
CA GLN A 331 19.82 -6.73 -19.28
C GLN A 331 19.66 -5.76 -18.11
N THR A 332 20.74 -5.08 -17.75
CA THR A 332 20.76 -4.11 -16.65
C THR A 332 19.73 -2.98 -16.80
N HIS A 333 19.13 -2.75 -17.97
CA HIS A 333 18.04 -1.79 -18.13
C HIS A 333 16.77 -2.17 -17.36
N ASP A 334 16.53 -3.47 -17.12
CA ASP A 334 15.32 -3.95 -16.44
C ASP A 334 15.32 -3.60 -14.95
N LEU A 335 16.44 -3.13 -14.38
CA LEU A 335 16.51 -2.57 -13.03
C LEU A 335 15.85 -1.19 -12.92
N GLY A 336 15.57 -0.52 -14.05
CA GLY A 336 14.95 0.80 -14.09
C GLY A 336 15.66 1.81 -13.19
N VAL A 337 14.88 2.52 -12.35
CA VAL A 337 15.38 3.56 -11.45
C VAL A 337 16.44 3.06 -10.46
N LEU A 338 16.37 1.80 -10.01
CA LEU A 338 17.34 1.23 -9.06
C LEU A 338 18.76 1.27 -9.60
N ARG A 339 18.95 0.98 -10.89
CA ARG A 339 20.25 1.07 -11.53
C ARG A 339 20.77 2.50 -11.52
N THR A 340 19.94 3.47 -11.88
CA THR A 340 20.34 4.88 -11.93
C THR A 340 20.76 5.40 -10.56
N LEU A 341 20.07 4.97 -9.50
CA LEU A 341 20.36 5.39 -8.13
C LEU A 341 21.64 4.75 -7.55
N ARG A 342 22.02 3.57 -8.03
CA ARG A 342 23.25 2.86 -7.61
C ARG A 342 24.53 3.37 -8.26
N HIS A 343 24.45 4.28 -9.24
CA HIS A 343 25.62 4.77 -9.98
C HIS A 343 26.01 6.21 -9.60
N PRO A 344 27.32 6.50 -9.45
CA PRO A 344 27.84 7.76 -8.89
C PRO A 344 27.64 9.02 -9.75
N ARG A 345 27.04 8.91 -10.95
CA ARG A 345 26.74 10.06 -11.82
C ARG A 345 25.31 10.60 -11.67
N SER A 346 24.51 10.06 -10.75
CA SER A 346 23.22 10.67 -10.45
C SER A 346 23.43 12.04 -9.78
N SER A 347 22.60 13.02 -10.13
CA SER A 347 22.63 14.37 -9.53
C SER A 347 22.50 14.35 -8.00
N TYR A 348 21.93 13.28 -7.45
CA TYR A 348 21.85 13.04 -6.00
C TYR A 348 23.19 12.60 -5.40
N GLY A 349 23.90 11.65 -6.02
CA GLY A 349 25.20 11.16 -5.55
C GLY A 349 26.28 12.25 -5.49
N ILE A 350 26.24 13.22 -6.41
CA ILE A 350 27.15 14.38 -6.43
C ILE A 350 26.97 15.27 -5.19
N ASN A 351 25.75 15.37 -4.66
CA ASN A 351 25.41 16.25 -3.54
C ASN A 351 25.43 15.54 -2.17
N ALA A 352 25.33 14.21 -2.13
CA ALA A 352 25.19 13.42 -0.89
C ALA A 352 26.49 12.76 -0.38
N ALA A 353 27.62 12.89 -1.09
CA ALA A 353 28.98 12.53 -0.65
C ALA A 353 29.16 11.12 -0.01
N THR A 354 28.47 10.09 -0.50
CA THR A 354 28.79 8.69 -0.18
C THR A 354 28.78 7.85 -1.45
N ASP A 355 29.93 7.31 -1.83
CA ASP A 355 30.04 6.33 -2.93
C ASP A 355 29.45 4.99 -2.47
N TYR A 356 28.49 4.46 -3.21
CA TYR A 356 28.07 3.06 -3.06
C TYR A 356 29.23 2.15 -3.43
N SER A 357 29.63 1.27 -2.51
CA SER A 357 30.66 0.25 -2.73
C SER A 357 30.00 -1.10 -2.97
N ALA A 358 30.29 -1.70 -4.12
CA ALA A 358 29.89 -3.07 -4.41
C ALA A 358 30.71 -4.04 -3.55
N LEU A 359 30.03 -4.93 -2.81
CA LEU A 359 30.64 -5.88 -1.87
C LEU A 359 30.44 -7.33 -2.34
N ALA A 360 31.37 -8.20 -1.94
CA ALA A 360 31.26 -9.65 -2.07
C ALA A 360 31.98 -10.35 -0.91
N ILE A 361 31.70 -11.66 -0.72
CA ILE A 361 32.49 -12.52 0.16
C ILE A 361 33.40 -13.40 -0.71
N GLN A 362 34.71 -13.26 -0.55
CA GLN A 362 35.74 -14.07 -1.23
C GLN A 362 36.65 -14.71 -0.18
N ASP A 363 36.86 -16.02 -0.26
CA ASP A 363 37.63 -16.80 0.72
C ASP A 363 37.22 -16.53 2.18
N GLY A 364 35.91 -16.40 2.41
CA GLY A 364 35.33 -16.11 3.73
C GLY A 364 35.50 -14.67 4.22
N LYS A 365 36.08 -13.77 3.41
CA LYS A 365 36.34 -12.37 3.76
C LYS A 365 35.50 -11.42 2.93
N LEU A 366 35.05 -10.34 3.57
CA LEU A 366 34.38 -9.23 2.89
C LEU A 366 35.38 -8.44 2.05
N VAL A 367 35.10 -8.32 0.76
CA VAL A 367 35.92 -7.57 -0.20
C VAL A 367 35.07 -6.56 -0.97
N GLU A 368 35.68 -5.46 -1.39
CA GLU A 368 35.08 -4.55 -2.37
C GLU A 368 35.37 -5.07 -3.77
N THR A 369 34.32 -5.30 -4.55
CA THR A 369 34.44 -5.62 -5.96
C THR A 369 34.45 -4.30 -6.73
N GLY A 370 35.56 -3.97 -7.40
CA GLY A 370 35.85 -2.64 -7.94
C GLY A 370 34.75 -1.96 -8.79
N ASN A 371 34.88 -0.64 -8.94
CA ASN A 371 33.90 0.27 -9.53
C ASN A 371 33.53 -0.10 -10.98
N ARG A 372 32.26 -0.49 -11.21
CA ARG A 372 31.73 -0.90 -12.52
C ARG A 372 31.52 0.29 -13.46
N ASN A 373 32.60 0.82 -14.04
CA ASN A 373 32.52 1.92 -14.99
C ASN A 373 32.07 1.51 -16.42
N ASN A 374 31.91 0.21 -16.72
CA ASN A 374 31.75 -0.27 -18.11
C ASN A 374 30.39 -0.93 -18.47
N GLY A 375 29.36 -0.82 -17.62
CA GLY A 375 27.98 -1.19 -18.00
C GLY A 375 27.67 -2.69 -18.17
N ASN A 376 28.65 -3.57 -18.06
CA ASN A 376 28.48 -5.03 -18.08
C ASN A 376 28.61 -5.60 -16.66
N ALA A 377 27.67 -6.46 -16.27
CA ALA A 377 27.79 -7.22 -15.03
C ALA A 377 28.93 -8.27 -15.17
N PRO A 378 29.89 -8.38 -14.23
CA PRO A 378 30.82 -9.50 -14.20
C PRO A 378 30.08 -10.82 -14.16
N THR A 379 30.63 -11.82 -14.84
CA THR A 379 30.16 -13.20 -14.87
C THR A 379 29.98 -13.70 -13.43
N ALA A 380 28.80 -14.24 -13.10
CA ALA A 380 28.58 -14.83 -11.79
C ALA A 380 29.57 -16.01 -11.59
N GLU A 381 30.09 -16.18 -10.37
CA GLU A 381 30.99 -17.29 -10.04
C GLU A 381 30.31 -18.67 -10.19
N LYS A 382 28.97 -18.69 -10.15
CA LYS A 382 28.10 -19.84 -10.48
C LYS A 382 26.86 -19.36 -11.25
N PRO A 383 26.35 -20.10 -12.25
CA PRO A 383 25.06 -19.81 -12.85
C PRO A 383 23.96 -19.94 -11.78
N LEU A 384 23.14 -18.91 -11.64
CA LEU A 384 21.97 -18.93 -10.75
C LEU A 384 20.78 -19.39 -11.60
N ASN A 385 20.15 -20.50 -11.22
CA ASN A 385 18.99 -20.99 -11.93
C ASN A 385 17.72 -20.55 -11.20
N PHE A 386 16.85 -19.86 -11.90
CA PHE A 386 15.56 -19.50 -11.33
C PHE A 386 14.46 -19.55 -12.38
N VAL A 387 13.24 -19.69 -11.85
CA VAL A 387 12.01 -19.68 -12.62
C VAL A 387 11.10 -18.60 -12.04
N ALA A 388 10.31 -17.95 -12.87
CA ALA A 388 9.37 -16.94 -12.40
C ALA A 388 7.97 -17.18 -12.94
N ARG A 389 6.97 -16.75 -12.17
CA ARG A 389 5.56 -16.84 -12.52
C ARG A 389 4.82 -15.60 -12.05
N GLU A 390 3.95 -15.07 -12.91
CA GLU A 390 2.97 -14.07 -12.47
C GLU A 390 1.78 -14.76 -11.79
N LEU A 391 1.31 -14.15 -10.70
CA LEU A 391 0.16 -14.65 -9.94
C LEU A 391 -0.71 -13.47 -9.51
N GLY A 392 -1.90 -13.32 -10.10
CA GLY A 392 -2.71 -12.11 -9.95
C GLY A 392 -1.95 -10.89 -10.47
N TYR A 393 -1.73 -9.90 -9.62
CA TYR A 393 -0.83 -8.77 -9.90
C TYR A 393 0.60 -9.00 -9.38
N GLY A 394 0.88 -10.08 -8.66
CA GLY A 394 2.19 -10.35 -8.08
C GLY A 394 3.11 -11.12 -9.02
N LYS A 395 4.35 -11.32 -8.54
CA LYS A 395 5.34 -12.15 -9.21
C LYS A 395 6.07 -13.01 -8.18
N VAL A 396 6.19 -14.30 -8.46
CA VAL A 396 6.94 -15.26 -7.66
C VAL A 396 8.20 -15.64 -8.43
N LEU A 397 9.36 -15.54 -7.77
CA LEU A 397 10.67 -15.93 -8.27
C LEU A 397 11.19 -17.08 -7.41
N LEU A 398 11.44 -18.24 -8.01
CA LEU A 398 12.02 -19.39 -7.33
C LEU A 398 13.47 -19.55 -7.75
N VAL A 399 14.39 -19.43 -6.79
CA VAL A 399 15.82 -19.72 -6.97
C VAL A 399 16.04 -21.18 -6.58
N LYS A 400 16.64 -21.96 -7.50
CA LYS A 400 16.84 -23.40 -7.27
C LYS A 400 17.82 -23.65 -6.13
N GLU A 401 18.89 -22.86 -6.07
CA GLU A 401 19.96 -22.96 -5.08
C GLU A 401 19.85 -21.91 -3.96
N ASP A 402 20.82 -21.90 -3.04
CA ASP A 402 21.02 -20.85 -2.04
C ASP A 402 21.74 -19.64 -2.68
N PRO A 403 21.08 -18.46 -2.79
CA PRO A 403 21.68 -17.27 -3.37
C PRO A 403 22.60 -16.51 -2.41
N PHE A 404 22.72 -16.92 -1.13
CA PHE A 404 23.47 -16.19 -0.11
C PHE A 404 24.94 -16.66 0.01
N PRO A 405 25.87 -15.75 0.34
CA PRO A 405 25.69 -14.29 0.39
C PRO A 405 25.53 -13.67 -1.01
N GLY A 406 25.94 -14.38 -2.05
CA GLY A 406 25.93 -13.88 -3.42
C GLY A 406 26.89 -12.71 -3.62
N ASN A 407 26.68 -11.97 -4.71
CA ASN A 407 27.38 -10.72 -5.00
C ASN A 407 26.41 -9.74 -5.67
N VAL A 408 26.88 -8.52 -5.97
CA VAL A 408 26.04 -7.49 -6.60
C VAL A 408 25.41 -7.96 -7.92
N THR A 409 26.15 -8.73 -8.75
CA THR A 409 25.57 -9.32 -9.98
C THR A 409 24.39 -10.23 -9.66
N THR A 410 24.54 -11.12 -8.67
CA THR A 410 23.50 -12.07 -8.27
C THR A 410 22.21 -11.35 -7.89
N TRP A 411 22.31 -10.34 -7.03
CA TRP A 411 21.15 -9.57 -6.56
C TRP A 411 20.51 -8.71 -7.65
N GLU A 412 21.32 -8.07 -8.50
CA GLU A 412 20.80 -7.32 -9.65
C GLU A 412 20.04 -8.22 -10.64
N ARG A 413 20.52 -9.45 -10.87
CA ARG A 413 19.81 -10.43 -11.72
C ARG A 413 18.46 -10.80 -11.12
N MET A 414 18.40 -11.05 -9.81
CA MET A 414 17.14 -11.38 -9.13
C MET A 414 16.17 -10.18 -9.09
N PHE A 415 16.64 -8.98 -8.75
CA PHE A 415 15.80 -7.77 -8.81
C PHE A 415 15.33 -7.47 -10.23
N GLY A 416 16.18 -7.78 -11.19
CA GLY A 416 15.86 -7.69 -12.58
C GLY A 416 14.83 -8.66 -13.09
N ALA A 417 14.87 -9.90 -12.62
CA ALA A 417 13.86 -10.90 -12.91
C ALA A 417 12.47 -10.45 -12.44
N PHE A 418 12.37 -9.67 -11.35
CA PHE A 418 11.13 -9.00 -10.98
C PHE A 418 10.77 -7.85 -11.93
N GLY A 419 11.78 -7.05 -12.29
CA GLY A 419 11.64 -5.79 -13.02
C GLY A 419 11.59 -4.61 -12.05
N GLY A 420 12.47 -3.63 -12.27
CA GLY A 420 12.69 -2.48 -11.38
C GLY A 420 11.43 -1.68 -11.09
N GLY A 421 10.56 -1.50 -12.10
CA GLY A 421 9.28 -0.82 -11.90
C GLY A 421 8.22 -1.60 -11.12
N ARG A 422 8.48 -2.89 -10.77
CA ARG A 422 7.67 -3.62 -9.78
C ARG A 422 8.24 -3.48 -8.37
N LEU A 423 9.55 -3.28 -8.25
CA LEU A 423 10.24 -3.13 -6.96
C LEU A 423 10.15 -1.70 -6.42
N ALA A 424 10.14 -0.70 -7.32
CA ALA A 424 9.84 0.68 -6.97
C ALA A 424 8.34 0.84 -6.73
N TRP A 425 7.95 1.11 -5.47
CA TRP A 425 6.55 1.24 -5.05
C TRP A 425 5.78 2.26 -5.90
N PHE A 426 6.38 3.42 -6.18
CA PHE A 426 5.71 4.50 -6.92
C PHE A 426 5.49 4.18 -8.40
N GLU A 427 6.36 3.38 -9.02
CA GLU A 427 6.17 2.90 -10.39
C GLU A 427 5.17 1.75 -10.43
N ARG A 428 5.19 0.86 -9.43
CA ARG A 428 4.23 -0.24 -9.32
C ARG A 428 2.80 0.28 -9.21
N HIS A 429 2.58 1.30 -8.38
CA HIS A 429 1.25 1.89 -8.15
C HIS A 429 0.95 3.09 -9.06
N GLY A 430 1.95 3.63 -9.78
CA GLY A 430 1.83 4.80 -10.65
C GLY A 430 1.49 6.10 -9.91
N MET A 431 1.79 6.17 -8.62
CA MET A 431 1.57 7.33 -7.76
C MET A 431 2.62 7.34 -6.65
N SER A 432 2.82 8.48 -6.01
CA SER A 432 3.66 8.63 -4.84
C SER A 432 2.82 9.03 -3.63
N ARG A 433 3.19 8.56 -2.44
CA ARG A 433 2.61 9.03 -1.17
C ARG A 433 3.40 10.18 -0.57
N VAL A 434 4.50 10.58 -1.22
CA VAL A 434 5.46 11.54 -0.66
C VAL A 434 5.89 12.63 -1.64
N ARG A 435 5.64 12.45 -2.95
CA ARG A 435 5.91 13.40 -4.03
C ARG A 435 4.62 13.88 -4.70
N GLU A 436 4.72 15.00 -5.41
CA GLU A 436 3.61 15.54 -6.21
C GLU A 436 3.11 14.53 -7.25
N ASN A 437 1.80 14.34 -7.32
CA ASN A 437 1.15 13.49 -8.31
C ASN A 437 0.47 14.35 -9.39
N LEU A 438 1.23 14.73 -10.43
CA LEU A 438 0.68 15.50 -11.57
C LEU A 438 -0.43 14.74 -12.33
N GLY A 439 -0.48 13.41 -12.20
CA GLY A 439 -1.54 12.57 -12.73
C GLY A 439 -2.89 12.73 -12.03
N PHE A 440 -3.00 13.49 -10.92
CA PHE A 440 -4.27 13.72 -10.21
C PHE A 440 -5.35 14.27 -11.15
N TRP A 441 -4.97 15.25 -11.97
CA TRP A 441 -5.86 15.96 -12.88
C TRP A 441 -6.33 15.11 -14.08
N ASP A 442 -5.74 13.95 -14.33
CA ASP A 442 -6.14 13.06 -15.45
C ASP A 442 -7.42 12.28 -15.20
N PHE A 443 -7.89 12.26 -13.96
CA PHE A 443 -8.95 11.36 -13.53
C PHE A 443 -9.97 12.07 -12.64
N LEU A 444 -10.42 13.24 -13.10
CA LEU A 444 -11.56 13.90 -12.47
C LEU A 444 -12.87 13.27 -12.93
N VAL A 445 -13.88 13.38 -12.09
CA VAL A 445 -15.27 13.08 -12.43
C VAL A 445 -15.73 14.09 -13.50
N PRO A 446 -16.28 13.65 -14.65
CA PRO A 446 -16.71 14.56 -15.71
C PRO A 446 -17.86 15.47 -15.23
N GLY A 447 -17.89 16.71 -15.74
CA GLY A 447 -19.02 17.63 -15.52
C GLY A 447 -19.14 18.26 -14.14
N VAL A 448 -18.42 17.77 -13.12
CA VAL A 448 -18.48 18.30 -11.75
C VAL A 448 -17.28 19.17 -11.40
N GLY A 449 -17.48 20.17 -10.54
CA GLY A 449 -16.42 21.08 -10.11
C GLY A 449 -15.88 22.02 -11.20
N VAL A 450 -16.52 22.04 -12.37
CA VAL A 450 -16.22 23.00 -13.45
C VAL A 450 -17.03 24.27 -13.21
N ALA A 451 -16.39 25.43 -13.24
CA ALA A 451 -17.11 26.70 -13.19
C ALA A 451 -17.95 26.85 -14.48
N PRO A 452 -19.28 27.03 -14.39
CA PRO A 452 -20.15 27.23 -15.55
C PRO A 452 -19.96 28.65 -16.12
N VAL A 453 -18.80 28.90 -16.74
CA VAL A 453 -18.37 30.23 -17.18
C VAL A 453 -19.41 30.90 -18.08
N THR A 454 -19.97 30.15 -19.04
CA THR A 454 -21.00 30.67 -19.95
C THR A 454 -22.28 31.05 -19.22
N THR A 455 -22.73 30.23 -18.27
CA THR A 455 -23.92 30.57 -17.46
C THR A 455 -23.65 31.80 -16.61
N PHE A 456 -22.47 31.91 -15.99
CA PHE A 456 -22.08 33.09 -15.23
C PHE A 456 -22.02 34.34 -16.11
N GLU A 457 -21.42 34.25 -17.29
CA GLU A 457 -21.33 35.35 -18.24
C GLU A 457 -22.72 35.86 -18.64
N VAL A 458 -23.64 34.95 -18.96
CA VAL A 458 -25.03 35.29 -19.30
C VAL A 458 -25.76 35.93 -18.10
N LEU A 459 -25.64 35.36 -16.90
CA LEU A 459 -26.32 35.87 -15.71
C LEU A 459 -25.77 37.22 -15.23
N ILE A 460 -24.45 37.42 -15.28
CA ILE A 460 -23.82 38.71 -14.96
C ILE A 460 -24.21 39.76 -16.00
N THR A 461 -24.22 39.40 -17.28
CA THR A 461 -24.66 40.31 -18.35
C THR A 461 -26.12 40.71 -18.16
N LEU A 462 -26.99 39.75 -17.85
CA LEU A 462 -28.40 40.00 -17.54
C LEU A 462 -28.54 40.91 -16.31
N PHE A 463 -27.77 40.66 -15.26
CA PHE A 463 -27.76 41.49 -14.04
C PHE A 463 -27.37 42.94 -14.33
N VAL A 464 -26.29 43.16 -15.09
CA VAL A 464 -25.83 44.51 -15.45
C VAL A 464 -26.90 45.25 -16.25
N ILE A 465 -27.58 44.57 -17.18
CA ILE A 465 -28.66 45.15 -17.99
C ILE A 465 -29.89 45.47 -17.12
N VAL A 466 -30.29 44.53 -16.27
CA VAL A 466 -31.49 44.66 -15.42
C VAL A 466 -31.29 45.78 -14.40
N ILE A 467 -30.16 45.82 -13.69
CA ILE A 467 -29.91 46.78 -12.61
C ILE A 467 -29.43 48.14 -13.11
N GLY A 468 -28.73 48.18 -14.24
CA GLY A 468 -28.29 49.41 -14.87
C GLY A 468 -29.42 50.06 -15.69
N PRO A 469 -29.41 49.89 -17.03
CA PRO A 469 -30.32 50.62 -17.90
C PRO A 469 -31.79 50.34 -17.61
N VAL A 470 -32.20 49.09 -17.46
CA VAL A 470 -33.63 48.74 -17.32
C VAL A 470 -34.22 49.35 -16.04
N ASN A 471 -33.62 49.08 -14.88
CA ASN A 471 -34.08 49.62 -13.60
C ASN A 471 -34.07 51.16 -13.58
N TYR A 472 -33.05 51.80 -14.15
CA TYR A 472 -33.00 53.27 -14.25
C TYR A 472 -34.13 53.83 -15.13
N PHE A 473 -34.32 53.31 -16.34
CA PHE A 473 -35.34 53.81 -17.27
C PHE A 473 -36.76 53.56 -16.77
N VAL A 474 -37.02 52.40 -16.17
CA VAL A 474 -38.33 52.08 -15.57
C VAL A 474 -38.64 53.01 -14.40
N LEU A 475 -37.70 53.19 -13.46
CA LEU A 475 -37.92 54.09 -12.31
C LEU A 475 -37.99 55.56 -12.71
N ARG A 476 -37.28 55.96 -13.76
CA ARG A 476 -37.38 57.30 -14.36
C ARG A 476 -38.76 57.51 -14.99
N ALA A 477 -39.27 56.55 -15.76
CA ALA A 477 -40.61 56.61 -16.34
C ALA A 477 -41.70 56.67 -15.26
N MET A 478 -41.48 56.02 -14.11
CA MET A 478 -42.36 56.07 -12.94
C MET A 478 -42.14 57.30 -12.03
N SER A 479 -41.20 58.20 -12.36
CA SER A 479 -40.82 59.37 -11.55
C SER A 479 -40.40 59.04 -10.09
N ARG A 480 -39.86 57.84 -9.83
CA ARG A 480 -39.48 57.35 -8.49
C ARG A 480 -38.03 56.90 -8.42
N LEU A 481 -37.11 57.75 -8.88
CA LEU A 481 -35.67 57.46 -8.89
C LEU A 481 -35.07 57.20 -7.49
N ASN A 482 -35.67 57.74 -6.43
CA ASN A 482 -35.28 57.48 -5.05
C ASN A 482 -35.38 56.00 -4.66
N LEU A 483 -36.20 55.19 -5.36
CA LEU A 483 -36.30 53.74 -5.13
C LEU A 483 -35.05 52.97 -5.56
N LEU A 484 -34.13 53.58 -6.32
CA LEU A 484 -32.84 52.95 -6.67
C LEU A 484 -32.05 52.50 -5.43
N ILE A 485 -32.19 53.22 -4.31
CA ILE A 485 -31.57 52.88 -3.01
C ILE A 485 -32.01 51.48 -2.53
N ILE A 486 -33.21 51.03 -2.90
CA ILE A 486 -33.77 49.74 -2.50
C ILE A 486 -33.64 48.70 -3.63
N THR A 487 -33.94 49.09 -4.88
CA THR A 487 -33.98 48.14 -5.99
C THR A 487 -32.61 47.61 -6.38
N VAL A 488 -31.55 48.42 -6.25
CA VAL A 488 -30.18 47.97 -6.55
C VAL A 488 -29.71 46.91 -5.53
N PRO A 489 -29.76 47.13 -4.20
CA PRO A 489 -29.42 46.09 -3.23
C PRO A 489 -30.33 44.85 -3.32
N ALA A 490 -31.64 45.02 -3.48
CA ALA A 490 -32.59 43.91 -3.58
C ALA A 490 -32.34 43.06 -4.83
N GLY A 491 -32.06 43.71 -5.97
CA GLY A 491 -31.72 43.03 -7.21
C GLY A 491 -30.38 42.32 -7.16
N ALA A 492 -29.37 42.92 -6.52
CA ALA A 492 -28.10 42.25 -6.24
C ALA A 492 -28.30 40.99 -5.39
N PHE A 493 -29.07 41.10 -4.31
CA PHE A 493 -29.40 39.95 -3.45
C PHE A 493 -30.12 38.85 -4.22
N LEU A 494 -31.11 39.19 -5.05
CA LEU A 494 -31.85 38.24 -5.87
C LEU A 494 -30.93 37.49 -6.86
N ILE A 495 -30.03 38.19 -7.55
CA ILE A 495 -29.09 37.54 -8.46
C ILE A 495 -28.09 36.66 -7.71
N THR A 496 -27.55 37.11 -6.56
CA THR A 496 -26.69 36.27 -5.73
C THR A 496 -27.42 35.01 -5.25
N ALA A 497 -28.68 35.13 -4.83
CA ALA A 497 -29.51 33.99 -4.44
C ALA A 497 -29.77 33.03 -5.61
N LEU A 498 -30.06 33.54 -6.81
CA LEU A 498 -30.23 32.73 -8.02
C LEU A 498 -28.94 32.00 -8.41
N LEU A 499 -27.78 32.67 -8.33
CA LEU A 499 -26.49 32.05 -8.59
C LEU A 499 -26.17 30.94 -7.58
N MET A 500 -26.44 31.19 -6.30
CA MET A 500 -26.24 30.19 -5.25
C MET A 500 -27.18 28.99 -5.45
N LEU A 501 -28.45 29.24 -5.77
CA LEU A 501 -29.42 28.18 -6.05
C LEU A 501 -29.04 27.38 -7.29
N TYR A 502 -28.62 28.05 -8.37
CA TYR A 502 -28.13 27.38 -9.57
C TYR A 502 -26.93 26.48 -9.26
N ALA A 503 -25.92 26.96 -8.52
CA ALA A 503 -24.77 26.16 -8.14
C ALA A 503 -25.15 24.93 -7.30
N VAL A 504 -26.10 25.08 -6.36
CA VAL A 504 -26.61 23.95 -5.56
C VAL A 504 -27.36 22.94 -6.42
N LEU A 505 -28.19 23.40 -7.36
CA LEU A 505 -28.96 22.52 -8.24
C LEU A 505 -28.10 21.86 -9.32
N SER A 506 -27.07 22.55 -9.83
CA SER A 506 -26.17 22.03 -10.86
C SER A 506 -25.19 20.99 -10.30
N ASP A 507 -24.62 21.24 -9.13
CA ASP A 507 -23.68 20.32 -8.47
C ASP A 507 -24.42 19.08 -7.92
N GLY A 508 -25.73 19.23 -7.65
CA GLY A 508 -26.54 18.22 -7.00
C GLY A 508 -26.17 17.98 -5.53
N PHE A 509 -26.88 17.05 -4.90
CA PHE A 509 -26.58 16.58 -3.53
C PHE A 509 -26.03 15.16 -3.50
N SER A 510 -26.08 14.44 -4.62
CA SER A 510 -25.59 13.08 -4.74
C SER A 510 -24.07 13.04 -4.81
N THR A 511 -23.52 11.84 -4.59
CA THR A 511 -22.12 11.54 -4.89
C THR A 511 -22.01 11.03 -6.32
N GLN A 512 -21.17 11.70 -7.10
CA GLN A 512 -20.76 11.27 -8.43
C GLN A 512 -19.43 10.55 -8.32
N THR A 513 -19.31 9.43 -9.03
CA THR A 513 -18.10 8.60 -9.01
C THR A 513 -17.52 8.46 -10.41
N ARG A 514 -16.20 8.28 -10.50
CA ARG A 514 -15.55 7.80 -11.72
C ARG A 514 -14.57 6.70 -11.32
N ILE A 515 -14.80 5.50 -11.83
CA ILE A 515 -14.03 4.31 -11.43
C ILE A 515 -13.32 3.76 -12.65
N ARG A 516 -12.04 3.43 -12.51
CA ARG A 516 -11.26 2.70 -13.51
C ARG A 516 -10.63 1.52 -12.82
N SER A 517 -11.09 0.31 -13.13
CA SER A 517 -10.61 -0.93 -12.53
C SER A 517 -10.18 -1.96 -13.56
N VAL A 518 -9.20 -2.76 -13.15
CA VAL A 518 -8.80 -3.98 -13.84
C VAL A 518 -8.76 -5.04 -12.74
N THR A 519 -9.37 -6.17 -13.06
CA THR A 519 -9.57 -7.27 -12.15
C THR A 519 -9.02 -8.54 -12.77
N ARG A 520 -8.23 -9.30 -12.00
CA ARG A 520 -7.72 -10.62 -12.36
C ARG A 520 -8.54 -11.68 -11.66
N LEU A 521 -8.99 -12.70 -12.39
CA LEU A 521 -9.74 -13.82 -11.84
C LEU A 521 -9.26 -15.15 -12.41
N ASP A 522 -8.69 -16.00 -11.57
CA ASP A 522 -8.57 -17.42 -11.88
C ASP A 522 -9.86 -18.12 -11.48
N GLN A 523 -10.71 -18.38 -12.46
CA GLN A 523 -12.05 -18.90 -12.22
C GLN A 523 -12.04 -20.33 -11.68
N GLN A 524 -10.99 -21.11 -11.97
CA GLN A 524 -10.90 -22.51 -11.51
C GLN A 524 -10.63 -22.59 -10.02
N SER A 525 -9.85 -21.65 -9.47
CA SER A 525 -9.55 -21.57 -8.04
C SER A 525 -10.46 -20.60 -7.28
N GLY A 526 -11.18 -19.73 -7.99
CA GLY A 526 -11.97 -18.64 -7.42
C GLY A 526 -11.11 -17.48 -6.89
N LEU A 527 -9.78 -17.53 -7.07
CA LEU A 527 -8.86 -16.51 -6.56
C LEU A 527 -8.72 -15.37 -7.54
N GLY A 528 -8.67 -14.15 -7.02
CA GLY A 528 -8.52 -12.96 -7.83
C GLY A 528 -8.00 -11.76 -7.07
N SER A 529 -7.84 -10.67 -7.81
CA SER A 529 -7.44 -9.38 -7.25
C SER A 529 -7.96 -8.26 -8.14
N SER A 530 -8.48 -7.21 -7.52
CA SER A 530 -8.94 -6.01 -8.21
C SER A 530 -8.07 -4.82 -7.83
N TRP A 531 -7.63 -4.09 -8.83
CA TRP A 531 -6.99 -2.78 -8.68
C TRP A 531 -7.92 -1.74 -9.30
N SER A 532 -8.14 -0.63 -8.59
CA SER A 532 -9.00 0.42 -9.09
C SER A 532 -8.55 1.81 -8.67
N ARG A 533 -8.55 2.73 -9.62
CA ARG A 533 -8.50 4.17 -9.34
C ARG A 533 -9.92 4.69 -9.26
N GLN A 534 -10.23 5.34 -8.15
CA GLN A 534 -11.59 5.74 -7.81
C GLN A 534 -11.60 7.24 -7.50
N ALA A 535 -12.44 7.99 -8.21
CA ALA A 535 -12.65 9.41 -7.95
C ALA A 535 -14.07 9.64 -7.43
N TYR A 536 -14.19 10.48 -6.42
CA TYR A 536 -15.44 10.84 -5.77
C TYR A 536 -15.59 12.36 -5.79
N TYR A 537 -16.79 12.82 -6.14
CA TYR A 537 -17.21 14.18 -5.92
C TYR A 537 -18.60 14.15 -5.28
N SER A 538 -18.72 14.67 -4.07
CA SER A 538 -20.01 14.73 -3.39
C SER A 538 -20.48 16.16 -3.22
N GLY A 539 -21.71 16.46 -3.64
CA GLY A 539 -22.32 17.76 -3.35
C GLY A 539 -22.52 17.96 -1.84
N LEU A 540 -22.92 16.89 -1.13
CA LEU A 540 -23.02 16.82 0.32
C LEU A 540 -22.45 15.49 0.83
N ALA A 541 -21.22 15.52 1.35
CA ALA A 541 -20.58 14.32 1.87
C ALA A 541 -21.27 13.81 3.15
N SER A 542 -21.48 12.49 3.21
CA SER A 542 -22.00 11.84 4.41
C SER A 542 -20.99 11.88 5.55
N SER A 543 -21.46 12.18 6.75
CA SER A 543 -20.65 12.08 7.97
C SER A 543 -20.25 10.65 8.32
N SER A 544 -20.97 9.64 7.79
CA SER A 544 -20.62 8.23 7.95
C SER A 544 -19.34 7.83 7.21
N GLY A 545 -18.88 8.65 6.26
CA GLY A 545 -17.70 8.37 5.47
C GLY A 545 -17.90 7.25 4.44
N LEU A 546 -16.78 6.67 3.99
CA LEU A 546 -16.69 5.57 3.04
C LEU A 546 -16.38 4.27 3.79
N SER A 547 -17.10 3.18 3.50
CA SER A 547 -17.02 1.91 4.21
C SER A 547 -16.55 0.77 3.31
N PHE A 548 -15.34 0.26 3.58
CA PHE A 548 -14.71 -0.79 2.77
C PHE A 548 -14.56 -2.10 3.56
N PRO A 549 -14.49 -3.25 2.88
CA PRO A 549 -14.06 -4.50 3.50
C PRO A 549 -12.70 -4.38 4.20
N THR A 550 -12.47 -5.17 5.25
CA THR A 550 -11.22 -5.10 6.04
C THR A 550 -9.99 -5.63 5.32
N ASP A 551 -10.18 -6.37 4.23
CA ASP A 551 -9.15 -6.96 3.37
C ASP A 551 -8.73 -6.01 2.21
N THR A 552 -9.10 -4.74 2.26
CA THR A 552 -8.97 -3.79 1.15
C THR A 552 -7.94 -2.72 1.47
N ALA A 553 -6.87 -2.64 0.66
CA ALA A 553 -5.90 -1.56 0.79
C ALA A 553 -6.42 -0.30 0.10
N ILE A 554 -6.38 0.81 0.82
CA ILE A 554 -6.79 2.12 0.31
C ILE A 554 -5.62 3.09 0.45
N TYR A 555 -5.17 3.61 -0.69
CA TYR A 555 -4.14 4.63 -0.79
C TYR A 555 -4.76 5.92 -1.34
N GLU A 556 -4.61 7.04 -0.64
CA GLU A 556 -5.12 8.32 -1.16
C GLU A 556 -4.25 8.76 -2.34
N TYR A 557 -4.90 9.06 -3.45
CA TYR A 557 -4.27 9.68 -4.60
C TYR A 557 -4.43 11.20 -4.44
N GLU A 558 -3.54 11.80 -3.67
CA GLU A 558 -3.50 13.25 -3.42
C GLU A 558 -2.60 13.94 -4.43
N GLN A 559 -2.89 15.19 -4.76
CA GLN A 559 -1.99 15.95 -5.62
C GLN A 559 -0.69 16.26 -4.88
N PHE A 560 -0.78 16.66 -3.61
CA PHE A 560 0.35 17.05 -2.78
C PHE A 560 0.34 16.31 -1.43
N PRO A 561 0.67 15.00 -1.41
CA PRO A 561 0.50 14.15 -0.23
C PRO A 561 1.08 14.69 1.10
N THR A 562 2.17 15.47 1.03
CA THR A 562 2.92 15.95 2.20
C THR A 562 2.51 17.34 2.69
N THR A 563 1.69 18.06 1.93
CA THR A 563 1.31 19.45 2.24
C THR A 563 -0.19 19.72 2.12
N GLU A 564 -0.95 18.82 1.50
CA GLU A 564 -2.41 18.91 1.48
C GLU A 564 -2.96 18.68 2.88
N ASN A 565 -3.64 19.71 3.41
CA ASN A 565 -4.34 19.62 4.67
C ASN A 565 -5.85 19.67 4.40
N PHE A 566 -6.46 18.49 4.41
CA PHE A 566 -7.91 18.33 4.21
C PHE A 566 -8.70 18.24 5.52
N GLY A 567 -8.09 18.61 6.65
CA GLY A 567 -8.67 18.46 7.98
C GLY A 567 -8.41 17.07 8.58
N GLN A 568 -9.00 16.79 9.73
CA GLN A 568 -8.74 15.55 10.48
C GLN A 568 -9.27 14.32 9.74
N LYS A 569 -8.35 13.46 9.28
CA LYS A 569 -8.63 12.14 8.71
C LYS A 569 -8.87 11.12 9.81
N LYS A 570 -9.88 10.27 9.67
CA LYS A 570 -10.24 9.24 10.67
C LYS A 570 -10.50 7.90 10.01
N ILE A 571 -9.96 6.84 10.60
CA ILE A 571 -10.25 5.45 10.23
C ILE A 571 -10.78 4.73 11.46
N ALA A 572 -11.91 4.03 11.32
CA ALA A 572 -12.41 3.12 12.33
C ALA A 572 -12.37 1.68 11.79
N TRP A 573 -11.74 0.79 12.56
CA TRP A 573 -11.68 -0.64 12.32
C TRP A 573 -12.73 -1.35 13.17
N ASP A 574 -13.61 -2.07 12.51
CA ASP A 574 -14.57 -3.01 13.09
C ASP A 574 -14.78 -4.15 12.06
N LYS A 575 -16.00 -4.60 11.82
CA LYS A 575 -16.36 -5.51 10.71
C LYS A 575 -16.05 -4.95 9.32
N GLN A 576 -15.85 -3.65 9.21
CA GLN A 576 -15.46 -2.92 7.99
C GLN A 576 -14.42 -1.85 8.38
N GLN A 577 -13.68 -1.35 7.39
CA GLN A 577 -12.83 -0.17 7.54
C GLN A 577 -13.62 1.08 7.09
N VAL A 578 -13.90 1.99 8.02
CA VAL A 578 -14.66 3.22 7.74
C VAL A 578 -13.73 4.43 7.70
N LEU A 579 -13.63 5.09 6.55
CA LEU A 579 -12.84 6.30 6.32
C LEU A 579 -13.75 7.53 6.37
N SER A 580 -13.51 8.41 7.33
CA SER A 580 -14.36 9.59 7.56
C SER A 580 -13.55 10.87 7.80
N GLY A 581 -14.26 12.00 7.89
CA GLY A 581 -13.65 13.31 8.07
C GLY A 581 -12.92 13.77 6.79
N GLY A 582 -11.62 14.03 6.89
CA GLY A 582 -10.82 14.53 5.77
C GLY A 582 -10.83 13.64 4.51
N TYR A 583 -11.16 12.36 4.64
CA TYR A 583 -11.24 11.40 3.53
C TYR A 583 -12.43 11.62 2.58
N PHE A 584 -13.53 12.21 3.03
CA PHE A 584 -14.73 12.35 2.21
C PHE A 584 -15.45 13.67 2.53
N ARG A 585 -15.36 14.63 1.61
CA ARG A 585 -15.78 16.02 1.85
C ARG A 585 -16.67 16.55 0.72
N SER A 586 -17.56 17.47 1.09
CA SER A 586 -18.43 18.15 0.14
C SER A 586 -17.64 19.05 -0.81
N ARG A 587 -17.99 19.02 -2.10
CA ARG A 587 -17.52 19.91 -3.17
C ARG A 587 -16.01 19.92 -3.39
N VAL A 588 -15.36 18.81 -3.10
CA VAL A 588 -13.94 18.56 -3.40
C VAL A 588 -13.85 17.19 -4.05
N THR A 589 -13.03 17.06 -5.10
CA THR A 589 -12.75 15.75 -5.69
C THR A 589 -11.75 15.01 -4.81
N GLN A 590 -12.11 13.83 -4.31
CA GLN A 590 -11.19 12.91 -3.65
C GLN A 590 -10.86 11.74 -4.57
N GLN A 591 -9.63 11.24 -4.51
CA GLN A 591 -9.21 10.09 -5.30
C GLN A 591 -8.49 9.07 -4.44
N PHE A 592 -8.69 7.80 -4.78
CA PHE A 592 -8.07 6.67 -4.11
C PHE A 592 -7.58 5.65 -5.14
N LEU A 593 -6.45 5.01 -4.84
CA LEU A 593 -6.09 3.72 -5.39
C LEU A 593 -6.53 2.65 -4.39
N VAL A 594 -7.38 1.73 -4.84
CA VAL A 594 -7.96 0.67 -4.03
C VAL A 594 -7.52 -0.68 -4.60
N VAL A 595 -6.96 -1.52 -3.74
CA VAL A 595 -6.45 -2.85 -4.08
C VAL A 595 -7.09 -3.87 -3.16
N ARG A 596 -7.65 -4.94 -3.74
CA ARG A 596 -8.29 -6.00 -2.98
C ARG A 596 -8.04 -7.37 -3.61
N PRO A 597 -7.25 -8.25 -2.98
CA PRO A 597 -7.29 -9.68 -3.26
C PRO A 597 -8.61 -10.26 -2.73
N TYR A 598 -9.14 -11.29 -3.38
CA TYR A 598 -10.40 -11.91 -2.98
C TYR A 598 -10.47 -13.38 -3.39
N GLU A 599 -11.40 -14.09 -2.75
CA GLU A 599 -11.87 -15.41 -3.18
C GLU A 599 -13.37 -15.30 -3.48
N THR A 600 -13.80 -15.78 -4.65
CA THR A 600 -15.19 -15.64 -5.11
C THR A 600 -15.67 -16.87 -5.88
N GLU A 601 -16.96 -17.15 -5.80
CA GLU A 601 -17.65 -18.17 -6.60
C GLU A 601 -18.18 -17.60 -7.93
N ARG A 602 -17.98 -16.30 -8.18
CA ARG A 602 -18.41 -15.61 -9.41
C ARG A 602 -17.58 -16.06 -10.59
N HIS A 603 -18.28 -16.42 -11.66
CA HIS A 603 -17.66 -17.16 -12.75
C HIS A 603 -18.48 -16.98 -14.05
N LEU A 604 -18.01 -17.53 -15.18
CA LEU A 604 -18.75 -17.70 -16.42
C LEU A 604 -18.93 -19.20 -16.64
N GLU A 605 -20.16 -19.69 -16.74
CA GLU A 605 -20.38 -21.07 -17.15
C GLU A 605 -20.18 -21.15 -18.66
N ILE A 606 -19.09 -21.77 -19.11
CA ILE A 606 -18.71 -21.83 -20.52
C ILE A 606 -18.92 -23.26 -21.02
N ASP A 607 -19.82 -23.41 -22.00
CA ASP A 607 -20.10 -24.68 -22.66
C ASP A 607 -19.53 -24.67 -24.08
N THR A 608 -18.61 -25.61 -24.33
CA THR A 608 -17.93 -25.86 -25.61
C THR A 608 -18.34 -27.18 -26.27
N SER A 609 -19.35 -27.88 -25.74
CA SER A 609 -19.74 -29.23 -26.19
C SER A 609 -20.49 -29.26 -27.54
N GLY A 610 -21.00 -28.12 -28.00
CA GLY A 610 -21.78 -27.99 -29.25
C GLY A 610 -21.04 -27.32 -30.41
N ASP A 611 -21.78 -26.98 -31.47
CA ASP A 611 -21.26 -26.18 -32.59
C ASP A 611 -21.18 -24.70 -32.19
N GLY A 612 -20.03 -24.30 -31.62
CA GLY A 612 -19.75 -22.96 -31.10
C GLY A 612 -19.67 -22.90 -29.57
N ILE A 613 -19.50 -21.70 -29.03
CA ILE A 613 -19.39 -21.47 -27.57
C ILE A 613 -20.65 -20.81 -27.06
N SER A 614 -21.17 -21.31 -25.93
CA SER A 614 -22.21 -20.62 -25.18
C SER A 614 -21.74 -20.30 -23.77
N VAL A 615 -22.20 -19.16 -23.25
CA VAL A 615 -21.80 -18.67 -21.92
C VAL A 615 -23.02 -18.25 -21.13
N THR A 616 -23.06 -18.63 -19.85
CA THR A 616 -23.96 -18.07 -18.84
C THR A 616 -23.19 -17.15 -17.91
N ASN A 617 -23.69 -15.93 -17.72
CA ASN A 617 -23.04 -14.93 -16.88
C ASN A 617 -23.34 -15.15 -15.38
N LYS A 618 -22.36 -15.68 -14.63
CA LYS A 618 -22.41 -15.82 -13.15
C LYS A 618 -21.48 -14.84 -12.44
N LEU A 619 -21.11 -13.72 -13.09
CA LEU A 619 -20.27 -12.68 -12.48
C LEU A 619 -21.05 -11.76 -11.52
N GLY A 620 -22.38 -11.89 -11.47
CA GLY A 620 -23.25 -11.10 -10.59
C GLY A 620 -23.44 -9.65 -11.05
N THR A 621 -23.11 -9.35 -12.30
CA THR A 621 -23.21 -8.01 -12.90
C THR A 621 -23.44 -8.10 -14.40
N LYS A 622 -23.96 -7.05 -15.02
CA LYS A 622 -24.14 -7.00 -16.47
C LYS A 622 -22.77 -6.90 -17.15
N ILE A 623 -22.57 -7.71 -18.19
CA ILE A 623 -21.41 -7.63 -19.08
C ILE A 623 -21.79 -6.78 -20.30
N GLU A 624 -21.08 -5.68 -20.51
CA GLU A 624 -21.27 -4.80 -21.65
C GLU A 624 -20.63 -5.38 -22.92
N ALA A 625 -19.41 -5.92 -22.78
CA ALA A 625 -18.67 -6.56 -23.86
C ALA A 625 -17.87 -7.75 -23.32
N LEU A 626 -17.94 -8.89 -24.00
CA LEU A 626 -17.25 -10.13 -23.61
C LEU A 626 -16.47 -10.68 -24.80
N LEU A 627 -15.18 -10.93 -24.60
CA LEU A 627 -14.32 -11.67 -25.52
C LEU A 627 -13.82 -12.93 -24.82
N VAL A 628 -14.15 -14.11 -25.34
CA VAL A 628 -13.71 -15.41 -24.82
C VAL A 628 -12.75 -16.04 -25.80
N VAL A 629 -11.63 -16.54 -25.31
CA VAL A 629 -10.65 -17.32 -26.07
C VAL A 629 -10.86 -18.80 -25.75
N ASP A 630 -11.09 -19.59 -26.79
CA ASP A 630 -11.38 -21.02 -26.67
C ASP A 630 -10.11 -21.88 -26.49
N ASP A 631 -10.28 -23.20 -26.38
CA ASP A 631 -9.18 -24.16 -26.25
C ASP A 631 -8.21 -24.13 -27.46
N ALA A 632 -8.70 -23.71 -28.64
CA ALA A 632 -7.92 -23.57 -29.87
C ALA A 632 -7.30 -22.17 -30.03
N GLY A 633 -7.44 -21.29 -29.04
CA GLY A 633 -6.95 -19.92 -29.09
C GLY A 633 -7.77 -18.98 -29.98
N LYS A 634 -8.98 -19.38 -30.39
CA LYS A 634 -9.84 -18.54 -31.23
C LYS A 634 -10.71 -17.62 -30.38
N PRO A 635 -10.81 -16.32 -30.73
CA PRO A 635 -11.66 -15.38 -30.02
C PRO A 635 -13.13 -15.48 -30.46
N HIS A 636 -14.03 -15.40 -29.49
CA HIS A 636 -15.48 -15.38 -29.63
C HIS A 636 -16.06 -14.19 -28.87
N PHE A 637 -17.07 -13.53 -29.43
CA PHE A 637 -17.57 -12.26 -28.88
C PHE A 637 -19.08 -12.27 -28.60
N THR A 638 -19.48 -11.53 -27.56
CA THR A 638 -20.87 -11.11 -27.32
C THR A 638 -20.91 -9.77 -26.57
N SER A 639 -22.08 -9.13 -26.49
CA SER A 639 -22.26 -7.85 -25.80
C SER A 639 -23.64 -7.78 -25.13
N ASN A 640 -23.78 -6.93 -24.11
CA ASN A 640 -25.01 -6.71 -23.36
C ASN A 640 -25.61 -8.00 -22.75
N LEU A 641 -24.78 -8.77 -22.04
CA LEU A 641 -25.20 -9.98 -21.33
C LEU A 641 -25.54 -9.65 -19.87
N ASN A 642 -26.83 -9.65 -19.53
CA ASN A 642 -27.27 -9.43 -18.15
C ASN A 642 -26.75 -10.54 -17.21
N ALA A 643 -26.73 -10.26 -15.91
CA ALA A 643 -26.46 -11.28 -14.90
C ALA A 643 -27.46 -12.44 -15.05
N ASP A 644 -26.96 -13.67 -14.88
CA ASP A 644 -27.68 -14.95 -15.01
C ASP A 644 -28.27 -15.26 -16.40
N ALA A 645 -28.05 -14.41 -17.40
CA ALA A 645 -28.45 -14.67 -18.77
C ALA A 645 -27.40 -15.52 -19.51
N SER A 646 -27.87 -16.29 -20.50
CA SER A 646 -27.04 -17.10 -21.39
C SER A 646 -27.05 -16.53 -22.81
N SER A 647 -25.93 -16.68 -23.53
CA SER A 647 -25.80 -16.25 -24.92
C SER A 647 -24.88 -17.19 -25.68
N LYS A 648 -25.18 -17.41 -26.98
CA LYS A 648 -24.27 -18.10 -27.91
C LYS A 648 -23.34 -17.07 -28.54
N LEU A 649 -22.04 -17.31 -28.47
CA LEU A 649 -21.04 -16.36 -28.90
C LEU A 649 -20.84 -16.45 -30.42
N GLN A 650 -20.43 -15.32 -31.01
CA GLN A 650 -20.13 -15.20 -32.43
C GLN A 650 -18.62 -15.41 -32.65
N LEU A 651 -18.27 -16.36 -33.52
CA LEU A 651 -16.90 -16.61 -33.95
C LEU A 651 -16.41 -15.48 -34.86
N ASP A 652 -15.14 -15.09 -34.73
CA ASP A 652 -14.43 -14.24 -35.69
C ASP A 652 -15.14 -12.89 -35.95
N HIS A 653 -15.26 -12.09 -34.90
CA HIS A 653 -15.72 -10.71 -35.05
C HIS A 653 -14.48 -9.80 -35.14
N PRO A 654 -13.98 -9.44 -36.35
CA PRO A 654 -12.78 -8.59 -36.51
C PRO A 654 -12.89 -7.24 -35.78
N ASP A 655 -14.11 -6.78 -35.49
CA ASP A 655 -14.36 -5.56 -34.71
C ASP A 655 -14.47 -5.74 -33.19
N ALA A 656 -14.47 -6.96 -32.63
CA ALA A 656 -14.65 -7.16 -31.19
C ALA A 656 -13.53 -6.53 -30.36
N ALA A 657 -12.27 -6.80 -30.73
CA ALA A 657 -11.11 -6.19 -30.10
C ALA A 657 -11.11 -4.67 -30.29
N ASN A 658 -11.54 -4.18 -31.46
CA ASN A 658 -11.66 -2.74 -31.73
C ASN A 658 -12.74 -2.08 -30.87
N ARG A 659 -13.88 -2.75 -30.64
CA ARG A 659 -14.97 -2.27 -29.79
C ARG A 659 -14.54 -2.18 -28.33
N ILE A 660 -13.92 -3.23 -27.80
CA ILE A 660 -13.36 -3.21 -26.43
C ILE A 660 -12.30 -2.10 -26.30
N ARG A 661 -11.40 -1.98 -27.29
CA ARG A 661 -10.39 -0.91 -27.33
C ARG A 661 -11.04 0.49 -27.35
N ALA A 662 -12.10 0.68 -28.13
CA ALA A 662 -12.83 1.94 -28.19
C ALA A 662 -13.46 2.31 -26.84
N MET A 663 -14.11 1.35 -26.16
CA MET A 663 -14.68 1.55 -24.83
C MET A 663 -13.60 1.93 -23.79
N ILE A 664 -12.45 1.24 -23.81
CA ILE A 664 -11.34 1.55 -22.89
C ILE A 664 -10.75 2.95 -23.17
N ASN A 665 -10.64 3.33 -24.44
CA ASN A 665 -10.13 4.65 -24.84
C ASN A 665 -11.11 5.78 -24.49
N GLU A 666 -12.42 5.56 -24.60
CA GLU A 666 -13.46 6.51 -24.20
C GLU A 666 -13.40 6.82 -22.70
N ALA A 667 -13.12 5.80 -21.90
CA ALA A 667 -12.87 5.90 -20.47
C ALA A 667 -11.40 6.26 -20.13
N GLY A 668 -10.64 6.80 -21.09
CA GLY A 668 -9.22 7.09 -20.96
C GLY A 668 -8.88 8.15 -19.92
N LEU A 669 -7.61 8.14 -19.49
CA LEU A 669 -7.01 9.17 -18.64
C LEU A 669 -6.81 10.45 -19.44
N GLY A 670 -7.25 11.59 -18.92
CA GLY A 670 -7.13 12.86 -19.63
C GLY A 670 -7.52 14.04 -18.76
N VAL A 671 -6.80 15.15 -18.94
CA VAL A 671 -7.10 16.41 -18.26
C VAL A 671 -8.45 16.99 -18.71
N PRO A 672 -9.16 17.70 -17.83
CA PRO A 672 -10.35 18.45 -18.22
C PRO A 672 -10.04 19.43 -19.36
N VAL A 673 -11.04 19.65 -20.21
CA VAL A 673 -10.95 20.62 -21.31
C VAL A 673 -10.63 22.01 -20.72
N GLY A 674 -9.62 22.68 -21.28
CA GLY A 674 -9.18 24.01 -20.83
C GLY A 674 -8.18 24.00 -19.66
N PHE A 675 -7.82 22.83 -19.10
CA PHE A 675 -6.79 22.74 -18.06
C PHE A 675 -5.38 22.69 -18.66
N ASP A 676 -4.58 23.74 -18.42
CA ASP A 676 -3.17 23.78 -18.79
C ASP A 676 -2.28 23.38 -17.60
N ARG A 677 -1.75 22.15 -17.66
CA ARG A 677 -0.79 21.60 -16.69
C ARG A 677 0.48 22.41 -16.56
N HIS A 678 1.02 22.93 -17.67
CA HIS A 678 2.27 23.69 -17.66
C HIS A 678 2.08 25.04 -16.98
N MET A 679 0.98 25.72 -17.27
CA MET A 679 0.62 26.97 -16.59
C MET A 679 0.41 26.74 -15.09
N TYR A 680 -0.34 25.70 -14.73
CA TYR A 680 -0.55 25.32 -13.33
C TYR A 680 0.76 25.03 -12.60
N ARG A 681 1.66 24.22 -13.20
CA ARG A 681 2.97 23.89 -12.62
C ARG A 681 3.81 25.15 -12.41
N ARG A 682 3.86 26.08 -13.38
CA ARG A 682 4.58 27.36 -13.24
C ARG A 682 4.04 28.23 -12.11
N MET A 683 2.71 28.29 -11.95
CA MET A 683 2.08 29.08 -10.87
C MET A 683 2.33 28.47 -9.48
N ASN A 684 2.36 27.15 -9.38
CA ASN A 684 2.49 26.43 -8.10
C ASN A 684 3.92 25.96 -7.77
N GLN A 685 4.88 26.14 -8.67
CA GLN A 685 6.32 25.85 -8.44
C GLN A 685 6.87 26.53 -7.17
N ARG A 686 6.32 27.69 -6.76
CA ARG A 686 6.72 28.39 -5.54
C ARG A 686 6.18 27.77 -4.24
N ARG A 687 5.15 26.92 -4.30
CA ARG A 687 4.60 26.21 -3.13
C ARG A 687 5.36 24.90 -2.82
N TYR A 688 6.00 24.32 -3.84
CA TYR A 688 6.69 23.02 -3.75
C TYR A 688 8.19 23.15 -3.40
N TYR A 689 8.57 24.12 -2.55
CA TYR A 689 9.88 24.01 -1.88
C TYR A 689 9.72 23.02 -0.73
N ALA A 690 9.90 21.73 -1.07
CA ALA A 690 10.01 20.65 -0.09
C ALA A 690 11.09 21.01 0.93
N ARG A 691 10.64 21.40 2.12
CA ARG A 691 11.49 21.64 3.27
C ARG A 691 12.14 20.31 3.69
N TYR A 692 13.47 20.22 3.58
CA TYR A 692 14.37 19.33 4.32
C TYR A 692 14.36 17.80 4.09
N ILE A 693 13.63 17.23 3.11
CA ILE A 693 13.67 15.76 2.86
C ILE A 693 14.44 15.44 1.58
N ASN A 694 15.43 14.55 1.71
CA ASN A 694 16.24 14.06 0.61
C ASN A 694 15.56 12.84 -0.04
N MET A 695 15.14 12.95 -1.30
CA MET A 695 14.54 11.86 -2.07
C MET A 695 15.40 11.52 -3.30
N PRO A 696 16.10 10.38 -3.32
CA PRO A 696 17.03 10.02 -4.40
C PRO A 696 16.39 10.03 -5.79
N GLU A 697 15.13 9.60 -5.90
CA GLU A 697 14.40 9.44 -7.15
C GLU A 697 13.72 10.72 -7.67
N GLN A 698 13.72 11.83 -6.91
CA GLN A 698 12.93 13.04 -7.21
C GLN A 698 13.19 13.61 -8.61
N HIS A 699 14.40 13.46 -9.13
CA HIS A 699 14.80 13.97 -10.46
C HIS A 699 15.03 12.86 -11.50
N GLN A 700 14.72 11.61 -11.15
CA GLN A 700 14.98 10.45 -12.02
C GLN A 700 13.71 9.99 -12.75
N ALA A 701 12.58 9.95 -12.05
CA ALA A 701 11.29 9.54 -12.62
C ALA A 701 10.13 10.17 -11.86
N ASP A 702 9.17 10.73 -12.60
CA ASP A 702 7.93 11.28 -12.03
C ASP A 702 6.89 10.15 -11.81
N PRO A 703 6.08 10.22 -10.72
CA PRO A 703 4.95 9.32 -10.56
C PRO A 703 3.94 9.47 -11.70
N ASN A 704 3.58 8.36 -12.35
CA ASN A 704 2.65 8.37 -13.48
C ASN A 704 1.71 7.16 -13.46
N PHE A 705 0.41 7.42 -13.32
CA PHE A 705 -0.59 6.36 -13.23
C PHE A 705 -0.71 5.54 -14.52
N SER A 706 -0.44 6.11 -15.69
CA SER A 706 -0.45 5.35 -16.95
C SER A 706 0.67 4.30 -17.01
N HIS A 707 1.67 4.38 -16.12
CA HIS A 707 2.75 3.39 -15.98
C HIS A 707 2.55 2.46 -14.78
N ALA A 708 1.46 2.63 -14.01
CA ALA A 708 1.09 1.69 -12.94
C ALA A 708 1.02 0.26 -13.48
N LEU A 709 1.31 -0.73 -12.64
CA LEU A 709 1.29 -2.14 -13.02
C LEU A 709 -0.05 -2.54 -13.67
N MET A 710 -1.16 -2.10 -13.08
CA MET A 710 -2.51 -2.29 -13.60
C MET A 710 -2.69 -1.74 -15.03
N GLU A 711 -2.27 -0.50 -15.28
CA GLU A 711 -2.38 0.12 -16.61
C GLU A 711 -1.42 -0.50 -17.61
N ARG A 712 -0.16 -0.77 -17.24
CA ARG A 712 0.81 -1.44 -18.12
C ARG A 712 0.28 -2.79 -18.60
N GLN A 713 -0.29 -3.58 -17.69
CA GLN A 713 -0.89 -4.84 -18.06
C GLN A 713 -2.11 -4.66 -18.97
N LEU A 714 -2.99 -3.68 -18.71
CA LEU A 714 -4.12 -3.40 -19.61
C LEU A 714 -3.65 -2.95 -21.00
N GLN A 715 -2.64 -2.07 -21.07
CA GLN A 715 -2.08 -1.56 -22.33
C GLN A 715 -1.36 -2.65 -23.13
N ASP A 716 -0.58 -3.52 -22.49
CA ASP A 716 0.07 -4.65 -23.17
C ASP A 716 -0.96 -5.55 -23.88
N GLN A 717 -2.11 -5.78 -23.23
CA GLN A 717 -3.21 -6.54 -23.82
C GLN A 717 -3.86 -5.81 -25.00
N LEU A 718 -4.05 -4.49 -24.91
CA LEU A 718 -4.58 -3.68 -26.01
C LEU A 718 -3.66 -3.70 -27.24
N VAL A 719 -2.35 -3.60 -27.03
CA VAL A 719 -1.33 -3.61 -28.09
C VAL A 719 -1.33 -4.96 -28.82
N LYS A 720 -1.42 -6.07 -28.06
CA LYS A 720 -1.46 -7.42 -28.63
C LYS A 720 -2.85 -7.84 -29.12
N ALA A 721 -3.78 -6.89 -29.26
CA ALA A 721 -5.17 -7.11 -29.70
C ALA A 721 -5.87 -8.26 -28.98
N PHE A 722 -5.54 -8.46 -27.70
CA PHE A 722 -6.02 -9.57 -26.88
C PHE A 722 -5.65 -10.98 -27.42
N GLN A 723 -4.75 -11.09 -28.40
CA GLN A 723 -4.18 -12.37 -28.87
C GLN A 723 -3.17 -12.96 -27.88
N ALA A 724 -2.69 -12.14 -26.94
CA ALA A 724 -1.79 -12.57 -25.87
C ALA A 724 -2.48 -13.41 -24.79
N PHE A 725 -3.81 -13.45 -24.81
CA PHE A 725 -4.58 -14.32 -23.94
C PHE A 725 -4.35 -15.77 -24.38
N GLY A 726 -3.75 -16.56 -23.49
CA GLY A 726 -3.60 -18.00 -23.69
C GLY A 726 -4.97 -18.67 -23.88
N PRO A 727 -5.02 -19.91 -24.40
CA PRO A 727 -6.26 -20.65 -24.51
C PRO A 727 -6.99 -20.69 -23.17
N ARG A 728 -8.32 -20.74 -23.21
CA ARG A 728 -9.19 -20.76 -22.02
C ARG A 728 -9.07 -19.50 -21.14
N SER A 729 -9.26 -18.34 -21.75
CA SER A 729 -9.29 -17.08 -21.03
C SER A 729 -10.36 -16.14 -21.59
N TYR A 730 -10.68 -15.07 -20.88
CA TYR A 730 -11.63 -14.07 -21.34
C TYR A 730 -11.33 -12.67 -20.80
N VAL A 731 -11.86 -11.67 -21.52
CA VAL A 731 -11.94 -10.28 -21.09
C VAL A 731 -13.41 -9.85 -21.10
N ALA A 732 -13.86 -9.29 -19.98
CA ALA A 732 -15.20 -8.72 -19.85
C ALA A 732 -15.10 -7.25 -19.44
N ILE A 733 -15.77 -6.36 -20.18
CA ILE A 733 -16.11 -5.03 -19.66
C ILE A 733 -17.46 -5.17 -18.98
N VAL A 734 -17.52 -4.86 -17.70
CA VAL A 734 -18.72 -5.02 -16.88
C VAL A 734 -19.24 -3.69 -16.39
N GLU A 735 -20.53 -3.65 -16.08
CA GLU A 735 -21.14 -2.48 -15.47
C GLU A 735 -20.51 -2.27 -14.09
N ARG A 736 -20.62 -3.22 -13.16
CA ARG A 736 -20.10 -3.04 -11.79
C ARG A 736 -19.68 -4.36 -11.16
N PHE A 737 -18.40 -4.59 -10.92
CA PHE A 737 -17.98 -5.87 -10.33
C PHE A 737 -18.09 -5.84 -8.79
N PRO A 738 -18.79 -6.81 -8.15
CA PRO A 738 -18.96 -6.82 -6.69
C PRO A 738 -17.66 -6.87 -5.89
N GLU A 739 -16.60 -7.48 -6.43
CA GLU A 739 -15.31 -7.57 -5.73
C GLU A 739 -14.44 -6.31 -5.88
N THR A 740 -14.94 -5.25 -6.54
CA THR A 740 -14.31 -3.93 -6.66
C THR A 740 -15.02 -2.90 -5.74
N PRO A 741 -14.86 -2.95 -4.40
CA PRO A 741 -15.62 -2.07 -3.50
C PRO A 741 -15.28 -0.58 -3.70
N ILE A 742 -16.28 0.30 -3.61
CA ILE A 742 -16.13 1.77 -3.74
C ILE A 742 -16.51 2.53 -2.45
N GLY A 743 -16.73 1.83 -1.35
CA GLY A 743 -16.97 2.47 -0.06
C GLY A 743 -18.35 3.12 0.12
N ILE A 744 -19.18 3.19 -0.92
CA ILE A 744 -20.50 3.84 -0.89
C ILE A 744 -21.44 3.16 -1.88
N ASP A 745 -22.74 3.26 -1.62
CA ASP A 745 -23.78 2.91 -2.59
C ASP A 745 -24.03 4.10 -3.52
N ALA A 746 -23.27 4.16 -4.62
CA ALA A 746 -23.39 5.18 -5.64
C ALA A 746 -23.31 4.54 -7.04
N PRO A 747 -24.08 5.03 -8.02
CA PRO A 747 -23.95 4.58 -9.38
C PRO A 747 -22.57 4.96 -9.94
N LEU A 748 -22.12 4.20 -10.94
CA LEU A 748 -20.94 4.56 -11.71
C LEU A 748 -21.26 5.77 -12.57
N GLY A 749 -20.47 6.82 -12.43
CA GLY A 749 -20.60 8.00 -13.28
C GLY A 749 -19.95 7.80 -14.65
N GLU A 750 -20.13 8.81 -15.51
CA GLU A 750 -19.63 8.83 -16.87
C GLU A 750 -18.12 8.53 -16.96
N LYS A 751 -17.72 7.87 -18.05
CA LYS A 751 -16.32 7.48 -18.32
C LYS A 751 -15.69 6.60 -17.22
N SER A 752 -16.53 5.85 -16.50
CA SER A 752 -16.07 4.72 -15.68
C SER A 752 -15.80 3.50 -16.56
N LEU A 753 -14.92 2.62 -16.09
CA LEU A 753 -14.51 1.41 -16.78
C LEU A 753 -14.15 0.34 -15.74
N GLU A 754 -14.79 -0.83 -15.83
CA GLU A 754 -14.37 -2.01 -15.08
C GLU A 754 -14.08 -3.16 -16.04
N VAL A 755 -12.84 -3.65 -15.99
CA VAL A 755 -12.36 -4.74 -16.86
C VAL A 755 -12.04 -5.96 -16.00
N ILE A 756 -12.60 -7.11 -16.34
CA ILE A 756 -12.24 -8.41 -15.77
C ILE A 756 -11.41 -9.17 -16.81
N GLN A 757 -10.26 -9.69 -16.39
CA GLN A 757 -9.37 -10.53 -17.18
C GLN A 757 -9.19 -11.85 -16.42
N ALA A 758 -9.53 -12.96 -17.07
CA ALA A 758 -9.69 -14.21 -16.36
C ALA A 758 -9.30 -15.45 -17.16
N THR A 759 -9.01 -16.54 -16.46
CA THR A 759 -8.76 -17.89 -16.99
C THR A 759 -9.89 -18.84 -16.58
N TRP A 760 -10.20 -19.86 -17.39
CA TRP A 760 -11.34 -20.77 -17.16
C TRP A 760 -11.08 -22.27 -17.41
#